data_AF-A0A367MEL9-F1
#
_entry.id   AF-A0A367MEL9-F1
#
_cell.length_a   1.000
_cell.length_b   1.000
_cell.length_c   1.000
_cell.angle_alpha   90.00
_cell.angle_beta   90.00
_cell.angle_gamma   90.00
#
_symmetry.space_group_name_H-M   'P 1'
#
loop_
_entity.id
_entity.type
_entity.pdbx_description
1 polymer ?
#
loop_
_entity_poly.entity_id
_entity_poly.type
_entity_poly.pdbx_seq_one_letter_code
_entity_poly.pdbx_strand_id
1 'polypeptide(L)'
;MVADIAYLQQSQQEINQLEALFARQRAAYLAQPMPDATQRVQWLKALRDLLFKEQQALIEAIDRDFSARSADETLLAEIMPSLHGIHYAAKRVKKWMKPARRAVGLQFQPASAQVVYQPLGVVGVIVPWNYPLFLSIGPLTGALAAGNRVMIKMSESTPATGRLLKDLLARIFPEDQVAVVLGEVDVGVAFSKLPFDHLLFTGATSVGKHVMRAAAENLTPVTLELGGKSPAIVSDSVPMKDAAERIAFGKSLNAGQTCVAPDYVLVPSRRVEEFVSQYKEVVQGFFPRLSDNPDYTAIINERQLGRLRGYLDDAREKGATLVPLFAEGQQRRLPQTLLLNVSDDMKVMQEEIFGPLLPVIPYERLEDALAYVNQRPRPLALYYFGYDKAQQQRVLHETHSGGVCLNDTLLHVAQDDIPFGGVGPSGMGHYHGHEGFLTFSKAKGGAPRSKRVRSLAWVVVRWVHATRPRMFFLENVEEFQDWGPLDESGKPIKSEAGRTFRAFIACLTTGLAEDHPDMSEILDAIGLWVPKQALVRGLGCDVQWRERRAANAGAPTIRKRLFMIGRTDGRPIVWPSPKRHQTPQPGQLPWRSAAECIDWSDLGTSLFDRARPLVDNTCRRVAKGFWRHTVMADQPYLVPMDAQHLAAASLTEFANASNQRTFSVAEPLRTQVAQVKGGHFALSAATLVEIGYGERAGQAPRAPGLAKPLGTVVASGQKHALVTAAMVTLRKGSVGNGLLQPMNAITTGSGHHAIAACHFEQANGGFYTGDGRAADAPLSTILGRGTNQRLATAYLVKYYGTGHNCQDLREPMHTLPTRERMALVTVTKVPASILPPELLERAKRCAEFLRKYLPEHFSEPADVVLLGDYALVDFTLRMLKAPELKMAQGFSPDYIIDRGLFETADGQLEWRPINNTEQIRLIGNSVCPDEAEDLIAANAADLIDLYQREAA
;
A
#
# COMPACT_ATOMS: atom_id res chain seq x y z
N MET A 1 27.01 -27.44 -20.29
CA MET A 1 26.90 -27.37 -18.82
C MET A 1 27.59 -26.16 -18.20
N VAL A 2 28.92 -25.95 -18.33
CA VAL A 2 29.58 -24.81 -17.64
C VAL A 2 29.08 -23.45 -18.16
N ALA A 3 28.92 -23.29 -19.48
CA ALA A 3 28.37 -22.07 -20.08
C ALA A 3 26.91 -21.81 -19.66
N ASP A 4 26.06 -22.85 -19.64
CA ASP A 4 24.64 -22.72 -19.26
C ASP A 4 24.48 -22.29 -17.80
N ILE A 5 25.32 -22.82 -16.89
CA ILE A 5 25.29 -22.44 -15.47
C ILE A 5 25.72 -20.98 -15.27
N ALA A 6 26.76 -20.53 -15.99
CA ALA A 6 27.20 -19.13 -15.93
C ALA A 6 26.13 -18.17 -16.48
N TYR A 7 25.50 -18.53 -17.61
CA TYR A 7 24.38 -17.78 -18.20
C TYR A 7 23.19 -17.68 -17.23
N LEU A 8 22.74 -18.80 -16.66
CA LEU A 8 21.65 -18.82 -15.68
C LEU A 8 21.94 -17.99 -14.42
N GLN A 9 23.19 -17.99 -13.94
CA GLN A 9 23.61 -17.17 -12.80
C GLN A 9 23.59 -15.68 -13.13
N GLN A 10 24.07 -15.28 -14.32
CA GLN A 10 24.03 -13.90 -14.77
C GLN A 10 22.58 -13.39 -14.91
N SER A 11 21.73 -14.14 -15.62
CA SER A 11 20.30 -13.82 -15.77
C SER A 11 19.60 -13.67 -14.43
N GLN A 12 19.83 -14.57 -13.47
CA GLN A 12 19.22 -14.47 -12.14
C GLN A 12 19.69 -13.24 -11.37
N GLN A 13 20.96 -12.84 -11.53
CA GLN A 13 21.49 -11.61 -10.92
C GLN A 13 20.85 -10.36 -11.53
N GLU A 14 20.67 -10.33 -12.84
CA GLU A 14 19.99 -9.23 -13.56
C GLU A 14 18.50 -9.13 -13.15
N ILE A 15 17.81 -10.27 -13.01
CA ILE A 15 16.43 -10.34 -12.50
C ILE A 15 16.33 -9.81 -11.05
N ASN A 16 17.25 -10.20 -10.15
CA ASN A 16 17.24 -9.71 -8.77
C ASN A 16 17.48 -8.17 -8.71
N GLN A 17 18.25 -7.61 -9.64
CA GLN A 17 18.45 -6.17 -9.75
C GLN A 17 17.19 -5.43 -10.23
N LEU A 18 16.34 -6.05 -11.05
CA LEU A 18 15.07 -5.46 -11.48
C LEU A 18 14.14 -5.18 -10.30
N GLU A 19 13.96 -6.14 -9.40
CA GLU A 19 13.08 -5.98 -8.24
C GLU A 19 13.58 -4.87 -7.32
N ALA A 20 14.90 -4.81 -7.07
CA ALA A 20 15.53 -3.76 -6.27
C ALA A 20 15.42 -2.37 -6.93
N LEU A 21 15.57 -2.28 -8.25
CA LEU A 21 15.38 -1.05 -9.02
C LEU A 21 13.92 -0.57 -8.96
N PHE A 22 12.96 -1.48 -9.19
CA PHE A 22 11.54 -1.18 -9.09
C PHE A 22 11.16 -0.71 -7.68
N ALA A 23 11.65 -1.38 -6.64
CA ALA A 23 11.44 -0.98 -5.25
C ALA A 23 11.99 0.43 -4.95
N ARG A 24 13.18 0.78 -5.49
CA ARG A 24 13.73 2.14 -5.40
C ARG A 24 12.84 3.17 -6.07
N GLN A 25 12.41 2.95 -7.31
CA GLN A 25 11.50 3.88 -8.01
C GLN A 25 10.17 4.04 -7.25
N ARG A 26 9.59 2.94 -6.75
CA ARG A 26 8.33 2.96 -5.99
C ARG A 26 8.47 3.73 -4.67
N ALA A 27 9.55 3.54 -3.93
CA ALA A 27 9.83 4.32 -2.71
C ALA A 27 9.97 5.81 -3.01
N ALA A 28 10.68 6.16 -4.09
CA ALA A 28 10.88 7.54 -4.51
C ALA A 28 9.59 8.18 -5.08
N TYR A 29 8.65 7.41 -5.64
CA TYR A 29 7.30 7.89 -5.98
C TYR A 29 6.50 8.20 -4.71
N LEU A 30 6.51 7.32 -3.71
CA LEU A 30 5.81 7.56 -2.45
C LEU A 30 6.35 8.78 -1.68
N ALA A 31 7.63 9.11 -1.84
CA ALA A 31 8.23 10.32 -1.30
C ALA A 31 7.81 11.61 -2.05
N GLN A 32 7.58 11.54 -3.37
CA GLN A 32 7.18 12.69 -4.20
C GLN A 32 6.08 12.31 -5.22
N PRO A 33 4.83 12.05 -4.78
CA PRO A 33 3.79 11.44 -5.63
C PRO A 33 3.09 12.41 -6.58
N MET A 34 3.33 13.72 -6.45
CA MET A 34 2.77 14.76 -7.31
C MET A 34 3.84 15.82 -7.65
N PRO A 35 4.80 15.51 -8.56
CA PRO A 35 5.73 16.51 -9.08
C PRO A 35 4.96 17.67 -9.74
N ASP A 36 5.39 18.91 -9.49
CA ASP A 36 4.73 20.10 -10.02
C ASP A 36 5.01 20.30 -11.53
N ALA A 37 4.35 21.28 -12.15
CA ALA A 37 4.54 21.55 -13.56
C ALA A 37 5.94 22.11 -13.89
N THR A 38 6.66 22.66 -12.92
CA THR A 38 8.02 23.20 -13.08
C THR A 38 9.00 22.04 -13.23
N GLN A 39 8.94 21.07 -12.31
CA GLN A 39 9.78 19.89 -12.28
C GLN A 39 9.61 19.03 -13.53
N ARG A 40 8.37 18.80 -13.97
CA ARG A 40 8.08 18.04 -15.20
C ARG A 40 8.63 18.72 -16.45
N VAL A 41 8.49 20.04 -16.55
CA VAL A 41 9.05 20.81 -17.68
C VAL A 41 10.58 20.84 -17.65
N GLN A 42 11.22 20.81 -16.46
CA GLN A 42 12.67 20.65 -16.35
C GLN A 42 13.14 19.28 -16.86
N TRP A 43 12.49 18.18 -16.47
CA TRP A 43 12.79 16.84 -16.98
C TRP A 43 12.68 16.75 -18.50
N LEU A 44 11.59 17.26 -19.07
CA LEU A 44 11.39 17.29 -20.52
C LEU A 44 12.46 18.15 -21.23
N LYS A 45 12.83 19.31 -20.68
CA LYS A 45 13.92 20.12 -21.25
C LYS A 45 15.27 19.41 -21.20
N ALA A 46 15.64 18.80 -20.07
CA ALA A 46 16.88 18.06 -19.93
C ALA A 46 16.97 16.90 -20.94
N LEU A 47 15.86 16.18 -21.13
CA LEU A 47 15.76 15.11 -22.13
C LEU A 47 15.94 15.63 -23.56
N ARG A 48 15.25 16.72 -23.93
CA ARG A 48 15.41 17.37 -25.24
C ARG A 48 16.85 17.80 -25.48
N ASP A 49 17.47 18.46 -24.51
CA ASP A 49 18.79 19.09 -24.65
C ASP A 49 19.90 18.03 -24.75
N LEU A 50 19.74 16.91 -24.02
CA LEU A 50 20.58 15.71 -24.17
C LEU A 50 20.44 15.10 -25.57
N LEU A 51 19.21 14.79 -26.00
CA LEU A 51 18.98 14.15 -27.31
C LEU A 51 19.46 15.03 -28.47
N PHE A 52 19.25 16.35 -28.39
CA PHE A 52 19.73 17.29 -29.40
C PHE A 52 21.27 17.40 -29.44
N LYS A 53 21.95 17.23 -28.31
CA LYS A 53 23.42 17.25 -28.27
C LYS A 53 24.03 15.95 -28.79
N GLU A 54 23.42 14.81 -28.51
CA GLU A 54 23.98 13.47 -28.76
C GLU A 54 23.43 12.82 -30.05
N GLN A 55 22.75 13.59 -30.92
CA GLN A 55 22.12 13.12 -32.18
C GLN A 55 23.05 12.24 -33.02
N GLN A 56 24.29 12.68 -33.23
CA GLN A 56 25.27 11.96 -34.06
C GLN A 56 25.64 10.60 -33.47
N ALA A 57 25.84 10.52 -32.15
CA ALA A 57 26.14 9.26 -31.46
C ALA A 57 24.95 8.29 -31.52
N LEU A 58 23.71 8.81 -31.46
CA LEU A 58 22.50 8.02 -31.60
C LEU A 58 22.34 7.46 -33.03
N ILE A 59 22.61 8.25 -34.06
CA ILE A 59 22.65 7.80 -35.47
C ILE A 59 23.66 6.66 -35.64
N GLU A 60 24.89 6.86 -35.17
CA GLU A 60 25.97 5.85 -35.27
C GLU A 60 25.69 4.55 -34.49
N ALA A 61 24.96 4.64 -33.38
CA ALA A 61 24.58 3.46 -32.61
C ALA A 61 23.48 2.64 -33.31
N ILE A 62 22.48 3.32 -33.89
CA ILE A 62 21.38 2.67 -34.62
C ILE A 62 21.89 2.06 -35.94
N ASP A 63 22.71 2.78 -36.70
CA ASP A 63 23.37 2.25 -37.91
C ASP A 63 24.16 0.97 -37.61
N ARG A 64 24.96 0.98 -36.54
CA ARG A 64 25.74 -0.19 -36.11
C ARG A 64 24.87 -1.41 -35.78
N ASP A 65 23.75 -1.22 -35.10
CA ASP A 65 22.83 -2.32 -34.76
C ASP A 65 22.20 -2.94 -36.01
N PHE A 66 21.81 -2.11 -36.99
CA PHE A 66 21.25 -2.57 -38.27
C PHE A 66 22.31 -3.06 -39.26
N SER A 67 23.59 -2.73 -39.08
CA SER A 67 24.72 -2.80 -40.04
C SER A 67 24.62 -1.88 -41.28
N ALA A 68 23.43 -1.31 -41.51
CA ALA A 68 23.20 -0.17 -42.40
C ALA A 68 21.83 0.42 -42.03
N ARG A 69 21.82 1.66 -41.53
CA ARG A 69 20.61 2.48 -41.33
C ARG A 69 20.91 3.86 -41.90
N SER A 70 20.05 4.37 -42.79
CA SER A 70 20.25 5.73 -43.29
C SER A 70 20.23 6.74 -42.15
N ALA A 71 21.20 7.65 -42.16
CA ALA A 71 21.29 8.75 -41.19
C ALA A 71 20.06 9.68 -41.30
N ASP A 72 19.62 9.96 -42.53
CA ASP A 72 18.44 10.79 -42.79
C ASP A 72 17.14 10.09 -42.38
N GLU A 73 17.01 8.78 -42.59
CA GLU A 73 15.87 8.01 -42.04
C GLU A 73 15.85 8.07 -40.51
N THR A 74 17.01 7.98 -39.85
CA THR A 74 17.11 8.03 -38.39
C THR A 74 16.79 9.42 -37.85
N LEU A 75 17.25 10.47 -38.54
CA LEU A 75 16.94 11.86 -38.22
C LEU A 75 15.44 12.13 -38.35
N LEU A 76 14.83 11.73 -39.48
CA LEU A 76 13.43 11.98 -39.80
C LEU A 76 12.47 11.15 -38.96
N ALA A 77 12.73 9.85 -38.78
CA ALA A 77 11.78 8.92 -38.17
C ALA A 77 12.01 8.69 -36.68
N GLU A 78 13.17 9.03 -36.12
CA GLU A 78 13.46 8.82 -34.69
C GLU A 78 13.78 10.09 -33.91
N ILE A 79 14.74 10.88 -34.37
CA ILE A 79 15.22 12.05 -33.62
C ILE A 79 14.21 13.20 -33.69
N MET A 80 13.76 13.57 -34.89
CA MET A 80 12.81 14.66 -35.09
C MET A 80 11.49 14.47 -34.33
N PRO A 81 10.74 13.35 -34.46
CA PRO A 81 9.49 13.16 -33.73
C PRO A 81 9.71 13.08 -32.21
N SER A 82 10.83 12.52 -31.75
CA SER A 82 11.20 12.54 -30.32
C SER A 82 11.35 13.98 -29.79
N LEU A 83 12.14 14.82 -30.48
CA LEU A 83 12.36 16.21 -30.07
C LEU A 83 11.07 17.06 -30.19
N HIS A 84 10.25 16.82 -31.22
CA HIS A 84 8.96 17.48 -31.40
C HIS A 84 7.99 17.12 -30.28
N GLY A 85 7.81 15.84 -29.95
CA GLY A 85 6.91 15.40 -28.88
C GLY A 85 7.31 15.93 -27.51
N ILE A 86 8.61 15.93 -27.19
CA ILE A 86 9.13 16.54 -25.95
C ILE A 86 8.80 18.04 -25.89
N HIS A 87 9.00 18.76 -26.99
CA HIS A 87 8.70 20.19 -27.09
C HIS A 87 7.20 20.48 -27.03
N TYR A 88 6.38 19.64 -27.67
CA TYR A 88 4.93 19.68 -27.69
C TYR A 88 4.36 19.55 -26.27
N ALA A 89 4.84 18.55 -25.53
CA ALA A 89 4.49 18.30 -24.13
C ALA A 89 4.99 19.41 -23.20
N ALA A 90 6.26 19.82 -23.29
CA ALA A 90 6.83 20.84 -22.41
C ALA A 90 6.08 22.19 -22.50
N LYS A 91 5.55 22.54 -23.68
CA LYS A 91 4.69 23.73 -23.87
C LYS A 91 3.29 23.59 -23.26
N ARG A 92 2.78 22.36 -23.07
CA ARG A 92 1.35 22.10 -22.76
C ARG A 92 1.06 21.46 -21.41
N VAL A 93 2.04 20.83 -20.74
CA VAL A 93 1.88 20.20 -19.40
C VAL A 93 1.13 21.10 -18.40
N LYS A 94 1.45 22.40 -18.33
CA LYS A 94 0.75 23.37 -17.46
C LYS A 94 -0.76 23.52 -17.75
N LYS A 95 -1.20 23.26 -18.98
CA LYS A 95 -2.62 23.23 -19.39
C LYS A 95 -3.24 21.88 -19.07
N TRP A 96 -2.55 20.78 -19.40
CA TRP A 96 -3.03 19.40 -19.22
C TRP A 96 -3.24 19.04 -17.73
N MET A 97 -2.38 19.53 -16.84
CA MET A 97 -2.51 19.33 -15.39
C MET A 97 -3.70 20.06 -14.74
N LYS A 98 -4.38 20.97 -15.45
CA LYS A 98 -5.49 21.75 -14.84
C LYS A 98 -6.69 20.84 -14.55
N PRO A 99 -7.35 20.97 -13.38
CA PRO A 99 -8.58 20.24 -13.10
C PRO A 99 -9.64 20.49 -14.17
N ALA A 100 -10.11 19.42 -14.80
CA ALA A 100 -11.07 19.51 -15.88
C ALA A 100 -12.48 19.48 -15.29
N ARG A 101 -13.22 20.59 -15.39
CA ARG A 101 -14.61 20.68 -14.92
C ARG A 101 -15.49 19.64 -15.62
N ARG A 102 -16.52 19.17 -14.92
CA ARG A 102 -17.55 18.26 -15.45
C ARG A 102 -18.92 18.84 -15.14
N ALA A 103 -19.86 18.67 -16.08
CA ALA A 103 -21.25 19.00 -15.86
C ALA A 103 -21.82 18.11 -14.73
N VAL A 104 -22.77 18.66 -13.98
CA VAL A 104 -23.61 17.89 -13.06
C VAL A 104 -25.06 17.97 -13.54
N GLY A 105 -25.83 16.91 -13.34
CA GLY A 105 -27.27 16.94 -13.60
C GLY A 105 -27.98 17.98 -12.75
N LEU A 106 -29.13 18.47 -13.21
CA LEU A 106 -29.93 19.51 -12.54
C LEU A 106 -30.21 19.16 -11.07
N GLN A 107 -30.51 17.88 -10.79
CA GLN A 107 -30.79 17.33 -9.47
C GLN A 107 -29.61 17.41 -8.48
N PHE A 108 -28.39 17.65 -8.96
CA PHE A 108 -27.19 17.80 -8.14
C PHE A 108 -26.73 19.26 -8.02
N GLN A 109 -27.43 20.22 -8.61
CA GLN A 109 -27.11 21.64 -8.45
C GLN A 109 -27.36 22.09 -7.00
N PRO A 110 -26.51 22.93 -6.41
CA PRO A 110 -25.44 23.75 -7.03
C PRO A 110 -24.05 23.09 -7.00
N ALA A 111 -23.94 21.77 -6.80
CA ALA A 111 -22.64 21.13 -6.64
C ALA A 111 -21.80 21.23 -7.93
N SER A 112 -20.48 21.15 -7.80
CA SER A 112 -19.56 21.17 -8.93
C SER A 112 -18.70 19.91 -8.95
N ALA A 113 -18.49 19.36 -10.16
CA ALA A 113 -17.65 18.19 -10.38
C ALA A 113 -16.39 18.59 -11.17
N GLN A 114 -15.26 17.95 -10.84
CA GLN A 114 -14.01 18.11 -11.55
C GLN A 114 -13.23 16.80 -11.58
N VAL A 115 -12.45 16.61 -12.63
CA VAL A 115 -11.45 15.55 -12.74
C VAL A 115 -10.06 16.14 -12.50
N VAL A 116 -9.29 15.54 -11.60
CA VAL A 116 -7.88 15.85 -11.39
C VAL A 116 -7.06 14.70 -11.94
N TYR A 117 -6.02 15.00 -12.72
CA TYR A 117 -5.09 14.02 -13.24
C TYR A 117 -3.92 13.87 -12.27
N GLN A 118 -3.66 12.63 -11.81
CA GLN A 118 -2.55 12.28 -10.93
C GLN A 118 -1.62 11.30 -11.66
N PRO A 119 -0.29 11.32 -11.42
CA PRO A 119 0.57 10.23 -11.90
C PRO A 119 0.06 8.88 -11.38
N LEU A 120 0.30 7.82 -12.14
CA LEU A 120 -0.01 6.45 -11.73
C LEU A 120 1.02 5.97 -10.70
N GLY A 121 2.31 6.12 -11.01
CA GLY A 121 3.41 5.74 -10.12
C GLY A 121 4.68 5.41 -10.90
N VAL A 122 5.02 4.12 -10.96
CA VAL A 122 6.12 3.57 -11.75
C VAL A 122 5.57 2.95 -13.04
N VAL A 123 6.01 3.46 -14.18
CA VAL A 123 5.61 3.02 -15.53
C VAL A 123 6.71 2.15 -16.13
N GLY A 124 6.35 0.94 -16.57
CA GLY A 124 7.22 0.10 -17.39
C GLY A 124 7.01 0.39 -18.87
N VAL A 125 8.10 0.42 -19.65
CA VAL A 125 8.08 0.56 -21.11
C VAL A 125 8.95 -0.55 -21.72
N ILE A 126 8.39 -1.41 -22.57
CA ILE A 126 9.13 -2.45 -23.28
C ILE A 126 9.22 -2.05 -24.76
N VAL A 127 10.46 -1.87 -25.24
CA VAL A 127 10.79 -1.21 -26.50
C VAL A 127 11.28 -2.25 -27.53
N PRO A 128 10.72 -2.27 -28.76
CA PRO A 128 11.17 -3.14 -29.84
C PRO A 128 12.41 -2.55 -30.54
N TRP A 129 12.97 -3.31 -31.48
CA TRP A 129 14.23 -3.00 -32.14
C TRP A 129 14.12 -2.08 -33.36
N ASN A 130 12.93 -1.80 -33.87
CA ASN A 130 12.78 -1.22 -35.20
C ASN A 130 12.88 0.32 -35.24
N TYR A 131 12.37 1.00 -34.21
CA TYR A 131 12.59 2.42 -33.95
C TYR A 131 12.99 2.59 -32.48
N PRO A 132 14.17 2.09 -32.08
CA PRO A 132 14.56 1.90 -30.68
C PRO A 132 14.62 3.22 -29.89
N LEU A 133 14.95 4.34 -30.55
CA LEU A 133 14.95 5.65 -29.90
C LEU A 133 13.53 6.20 -29.80
N PHE A 134 12.77 6.31 -30.89
CA PHE A 134 11.43 6.94 -30.80
C PHE A 134 10.47 6.16 -29.89
N LEU A 135 10.49 4.83 -29.96
CA LEU A 135 9.59 3.98 -29.17
C LEU A 135 10.01 3.85 -27.70
N SER A 136 11.20 4.36 -27.31
CA SER A 136 11.55 4.60 -25.91
C SER A 136 11.20 6.03 -25.45
N ILE A 137 11.51 7.04 -26.27
CA ILE A 137 11.36 8.46 -25.91
C ILE A 137 9.90 8.94 -25.96
N GLY A 138 9.08 8.46 -26.89
CA GLY A 138 7.66 8.81 -26.97
C GLY A 138 6.89 8.45 -25.69
N PRO A 139 6.91 7.17 -25.23
CA PRO A 139 6.33 6.77 -23.96
C PRO A 139 6.94 7.49 -22.75
N LEU A 140 8.27 7.63 -22.70
CA LEU A 140 8.98 8.35 -21.63
C LEU A 140 8.50 9.81 -21.51
N THR A 141 8.30 10.48 -22.64
CA THR A 141 7.80 11.87 -22.70
C THR A 141 6.41 11.98 -22.10
N GLY A 142 5.49 11.09 -22.47
CA GLY A 142 4.13 11.06 -21.90
C GLY A 142 4.15 10.77 -20.39
N ALA A 143 4.96 9.80 -19.97
CA ALA A 143 5.05 9.39 -18.57
C ALA A 143 5.65 10.49 -17.67
N LEU A 144 6.71 11.17 -18.11
CA LEU A 144 7.29 12.33 -17.42
C LEU A 144 6.35 13.54 -17.41
N ALA A 145 5.63 13.80 -18.51
CA ALA A 145 4.59 14.83 -18.58
C ALA A 145 3.44 14.56 -17.59
N ALA A 146 3.04 13.30 -17.44
CA ALA A 146 2.08 12.85 -16.44
C ALA A 146 2.64 12.80 -15.00
N GLY A 147 3.97 12.85 -14.83
CA GLY A 147 4.68 12.99 -13.56
C GLY A 147 5.09 11.67 -12.91
N ASN A 148 5.24 10.62 -13.70
CA ASN A 148 5.61 9.27 -13.25
C ASN A 148 7.13 9.06 -13.16
N ARG A 149 7.52 7.93 -12.59
CA ARG A 149 8.87 7.35 -12.70
C ARG A 149 8.84 6.25 -13.76
N VAL A 150 9.95 6.01 -14.45
CA VAL A 150 9.96 5.16 -15.65
C VAL A 150 11.11 4.13 -15.63
N MET A 151 10.77 2.89 -15.95
CA MET A 151 11.73 1.84 -16.29
C MET A 151 11.55 1.46 -17.77
N ILE A 152 12.64 1.38 -18.53
CA ILE A 152 12.62 1.11 -19.98
C ILE A 152 13.42 -0.18 -20.26
N LYS A 153 12.78 -1.24 -20.77
CA LYS A 153 13.46 -2.45 -21.27
C LYS A 153 13.72 -2.30 -22.76
N MET A 154 14.99 -2.22 -23.14
CA MET A 154 15.42 -2.14 -24.55
C MET A 154 15.49 -3.52 -25.21
N SER A 155 15.25 -3.58 -26.52
CA SER A 155 15.42 -4.82 -27.27
C SER A 155 16.88 -5.25 -27.33
N GLU A 156 17.12 -6.53 -27.08
CA GLU A 156 18.40 -7.22 -27.21
C GLU A 156 18.91 -7.26 -28.68
N SER A 157 18.04 -7.01 -29.67
CA SER A 157 18.45 -6.87 -31.07
C SER A 157 19.06 -5.50 -31.42
N THR A 158 19.04 -4.53 -30.49
CA THR A 158 19.69 -3.21 -30.64
C THR A 158 20.65 -2.91 -29.47
N PRO A 159 21.72 -3.71 -29.31
CA PRO A 159 22.59 -3.63 -28.13
C PRO A 159 23.46 -2.37 -28.07
N ALA A 160 23.88 -1.78 -29.19
CA ALA A 160 24.65 -0.55 -29.20
C ALA A 160 23.77 0.65 -28.80
N THR A 161 22.58 0.75 -29.40
CA THR A 161 21.59 1.79 -29.07
C THR A 161 21.10 1.67 -27.65
N GLY A 162 20.78 0.46 -27.18
CA GLY A 162 20.32 0.22 -25.81
C GLY A 162 21.37 0.64 -24.77
N ARG A 163 22.65 0.30 -24.98
CA ARG A 163 23.74 0.70 -24.08
C ARG A 163 23.94 2.22 -24.10
N LEU A 164 24.01 2.84 -25.28
CA LEU A 164 24.15 4.29 -25.40
C LEU A 164 23.00 5.01 -24.69
N LEU A 165 21.74 4.61 -24.93
CA LEU A 165 20.58 5.26 -24.31
C LEU A 165 20.59 5.12 -22.78
N LYS A 166 21.02 3.98 -22.24
CA LYS A 166 21.24 3.79 -20.80
C LYS A 166 22.24 4.80 -20.25
N ASP A 167 23.42 4.89 -20.88
CA ASP A 167 24.50 5.77 -20.44
C ASP A 167 24.13 7.25 -20.59
N LEU A 168 23.37 7.62 -21.63
CA LEU A 168 22.90 8.98 -21.86
C LEU A 168 21.84 9.41 -20.82
N LEU A 169 20.80 8.60 -20.60
CA LEU A 169 19.73 8.96 -19.66
C LEU A 169 20.22 9.03 -18.21
N ALA A 170 21.19 8.17 -17.83
CA ALA A 170 21.83 8.22 -16.51
C ALA A 170 22.61 9.52 -16.23
N ARG A 171 22.98 10.30 -17.27
CA ARG A 171 23.64 11.63 -17.09
C ARG A 171 22.67 12.71 -16.59
N ILE A 172 21.36 12.54 -16.81
CA ILE A 172 20.34 13.58 -16.53
C ILE A 172 19.26 13.13 -15.55
N PHE A 173 19.09 11.83 -15.33
CA PHE A 173 18.13 11.26 -14.38
C PHE A 173 18.82 10.29 -13.40
N PRO A 174 18.52 10.36 -12.10
CA PRO A 174 18.85 9.26 -11.20
C PRO A 174 18.04 8.02 -11.57
N GLU A 175 18.58 6.82 -11.30
CA GLU A 175 17.90 5.54 -11.57
C GLU A 175 16.53 5.42 -10.87
N ASP A 176 16.32 6.16 -9.77
CA ASP A 176 15.02 6.19 -9.11
C ASP A 176 13.93 6.91 -9.93
N GLN A 177 14.29 7.74 -10.91
CA GLN A 177 13.39 8.56 -11.73
C GLN A 177 13.24 8.02 -13.15
N VAL A 178 14.35 7.70 -13.82
CA VAL A 178 14.37 7.02 -15.12
C VAL A 178 15.52 6.02 -15.12
N ALA A 179 15.25 4.78 -15.50
CA ALA A 179 16.27 3.74 -15.63
C ALA A 179 16.08 2.91 -16.89
N VAL A 180 17.19 2.54 -17.53
CA VAL A 180 17.20 1.66 -18.70
C VAL A 180 17.74 0.28 -18.31
N VAL A 181 16.90 -0.71 -18.58
CA VAL A 181 17.16 -2.14 -18.42
C VAL A 181 17.62 -2.71 -19.76
N LEU A 182 18.73 -3.43 -19.72
CA LEU A 182 19.22 -4.29 -20.80
C LEU A 182 19.11 -5.74 -20.32
N GLY A 183 19.11 -6.68 -21.26
CA GLY A 183 18.98 -8.11 -20.99
C GLY A 183 18.16 -8.80 -22.07
N GLU A 184 18.22 -10.12 -22.11
CA GLU A 184 17.56 -10.93 -23.14
C GLU A 184 16.06 -11.17 -22.83
N VAL A 185 15.50 -12.25 -23.39
CA VAL A 185 14.07 -12.55 -23.34
C VAL A 185 13.59 -12.87 -21.92
N ASP A 186 14.42 -13.55 -21.13
CA ASP A 186 14.17 -13.89 -19.72
C ASP A 186 14.07 -12.64 -18.83
N VAL A 187 14.98 -11.68 -18.99
CA VAL A 187 14.91 -10.37 -18.34
C VAL A 187 13.68 -9.60 -18.80
N GLY A 188 13.31 -9.67 -20.08
CA GLY A 188 12.05 -9.10 -20.59
C GLY A 188 10.79 -9.72 -19.96
N VAL A 189 10.77 -11.05 -19.79
CA VAL A 189 9.68 -11.77 -19.12
C VAL A 189 9.60 -11.37 -17.64
N ALA A 190 10.73 -11.38 -16.92
CA ALA A 190 10.78 -10.93 -15.53
C ALA A 190 10.31 -9.48 -15.37
N PHE A 191 10.76 -8.57 -16.24
CA PHE A 191 10.32 -7.18 -16.28
C PHE A 191 8.80 -7.06 -16.41
N SER A 192 8.17 -7.78 -17.34
CA SER A 192 6.71 -7.77 -17.53
C SER A 192 5.88 -8.32 -16.36
N LYS A 193 6.51 -8.99 -15.39
CA LYS A 193 5.87 -9.49 -14.16
C LYS A 193 5.99 -8.52 -12.98
N LEU A 194 6.76 -7.44 -13.10
CA LEU A 194 6.85 -6.43 -12.05
C LEU A 194 5.47 -5.72 -11.87
N PRO A 195 5.07 -5.38 -10.64
CA PRO A 195 3.77 -4.78 -10.36
C PRO A 195 3.76 -3.27 -10.68
N PHE A 196 4.00 -2.93 -11.95
CA PHE A 196 3.96 -1.54 -12.44
C PHE A 196 2.56 -0.93 -12.29
N ASP A 197 2.51 0.38 -12.10
CA ASP A 197 1.26 1.14 -12.07
C ASP A 197 0.70 1.36 -13.50
N HIS A 198 1.54 1.17 -14.54
CA HIS A 198 1.16 0.97 -15.95
C HIS A 198 2.30 0.30 -16.73
N LEU A 199 1.99 -0.55 -17.72
CA LEU A 199 2.99 -1.18 -18.59
C LEU A 199 2.67 -0.93 -20.07
N LEU A 200 3.53 -0.17 -20.76
CA LEU A 200 3.46 -0.02 -22.22
C LEU A 200 4.38 -1.06 -22.89
N PHE A 201 3.85 -1.78 -23.87
CA PHE A 201 4.61 -2.70 -24.71
C PHE A 201 4.35 -2.40 -26.18
N THR A 202 5.42 -2.25 -26.97
CA THR A 202 5.34 -2.19 -28.43
C THR A 202 6.02 -3.42 -29.04
N GLY A 203 5.34 -4.12 -29.96
CA GLY A 203 5.92 -5.29 -30.63
C GLY A 203 4.90 -6.30 -31.19
N ALA A 204 5.34 -7.53 -31.43
CA ALA A 204 4.52 -8.54 -32.09
C ALA A 204 3.29 -8.95 -31.26
N THR A 205 2.14 -9.14 -31.91
CA THR A 205 0.85 -9.51 -31.28
C THR A 205 0.92 -10.81 -30.47
N SER A 206 1.77 -11.76 -30.86
CA SER A 206 2.02 -12.99 -30.10
C SER A 206 2.63 -12.69 -28.73
N VAL A 207 3.67 -11.84 -28.68
CA VAL A 207 4.36 -11.42 -27.45
C VAL A 207 3.46 -10.53 -26.58
N GLY A 208 2.69 -9.62 -27.19
CA GLY A 208 1.72 -8.78 -26.47
C GLY A 208 0.71 -9.58 -25.63
N LYS A 209 0.27 -10.75 -26.13
CA LYS A 209 -0.58 -11.69 -25.36
C LYS A 209 0.13 -12.29 -24.14
N HIS A 210 1.45 -12.48 -24.17
CA HIS A 210 2.21 -12.94 -23.01
C HIS A 210 2.42 -11.81 -22.00
N VAL A 211 2.72 -10.59 -22.46
CA VAL A 211 2.86 -9.40 -21.60
C VAL A 211 1.55 -9.09 -20.87
N MET A 212 0.41 -9.09 -21.58
CA MET A 212 -0.90 -8.89 -20.96
C MET A 212 -1.23 -9.96 -19.91
N ARG A 213 -0.84 -11.22 -20.15
CA ARG A 213 -1.02 -12.31 -19.18
C ARG A 213 -0.19 -12.10 -17.91
N ALA A 214 1.06 -11.66 -18.04
CA ALA A 214 1.92 -11.34 -16.89
C ALA A 214 1.40 -10.13 -16.10
N ALA A 215 1.01 -9.06 -16.78
CA ALA A 215 0.45 -7.85 -16.16
C ALA A 215 -0.85 -8.13 -15.38
N ALA A 216 -1.66 -9.08 -15.85
CA ALA A 216 -2.92 -9.46 -15.20
C ALA A 216 -2.74 -10.04 -13.78
N GLU A 217 -1.60 -10.68 -13.48
CA GLU A 217 -1.30 -11.20 -12.13
C GLU A 217 -1.24 -10.08 -11.07
N ASN A 218 -0.84 -8.87 -11.48
CA ASN A 218 -0.75 -7.68 -10.63
C ASN A 218 -1.92 -6.70 -10.79
N LEU A 219 -2.88 -6.98 -11.69
CA LEU A 219 -3.89 -6.02 -12.18
C LEU A 219 -3.27 -4.73 -12.78
N THR A 220 -2.05 -4.84 -13.32
CA THR A 220 -1.35 -3.72 -13.99
C THR A 220 -2.08 -3.37 -15.29
N PRO A 221 -2.51 -2.10 -15.49
CA PRO A 221 -3.07 -1.66 -16.77
C PRO A 221 -1.99 -1.64 -17.84
N VAL A 222 -2.37 -1.96 -19.08
CA VAL A 222 -1.46 -2.06 -20.23
C VAL A 222 -1.84 -1.13 -21.36
N THR A 223 -0.84 -0.62 -22.07
CA THR A 223 -0.97 -0.13 -23.45
C THR A 223 -0.20 -1.09 -24.34
N LEU A 224 -0.87 -1.67 -25.33
CA LEU A 224 -0.28 -2.63 -26.26
C LEU A 224 -0.29 -2.03 -27.67
N GLU A 225 0.87 -1.66 -28.16
CA GLU A 225 1.10 -1.13 -29.50
C GLU A 225 1.60 -2.28 -30.39
N LEU A 226 0.68 -2.94 -31.09
CA LEU A 226 0.96 -4.19 -31.80
C LEU A 226 0.97 -3.99 -33.31
N GLY A 227 1.49 -5.00 -34.02
CA GLY A 227 1.54 -5.00 -35.47
C GLY A 227 0.23 -5.36 -36.15
N GLY A 228 0.30 -5.55 -37.47
CA GLY A 228 -0.80 -6.05 -38.28
C GLY A 228 -0.60 -5.75 -39.77
N LYS A 229 -1.33 -6.47 -40.62
CA LYS A 229 -1.22 -6.31 -42.07
C LYS A 229 -1.96 -5.04 -42.52
N SER A 230 -1.29 -3.89 -42.46
CA SER A 230 -1.84 -2.57 -42.79
C SER A 230 -2.08 -2.44 -44.32
N PRO A 231 -3.34 -2.35 -44.80
CA PRO A 231 -3.64 -2.28 -46.22
C PRO A 231 -3.38 -0.90 -46.82
N ALA A 232 -2.97 -0.87 -48.09
CA ALA A 232 -3.10 0.29 -48.96
C ALA A 232 -4.09 0.01 -50.09
N ILE A 233 -5.17 0.80 -50.19
CA ILE A 233 -6.17 0.69 -51.26
C ILE A 233 -5.90 1.79 -52.29
N VAL A 234 -5.65 1.40 -53.55
CA VAL A 234 -5.46 2.32 -54.68
C VAL A 234 -6.78 2.48 -55.42
N SER A 235 -7.29 3.70 -55.54
CA SER A 235 -8.53 4.00 -56.26
C SER A 235 -8.36 3.90 -57.78
N ASP A 236 -9.44 3.53 -58.46
CA ASP A 236 -9.48 3.40 -59.91
C ASP A 236 -9.17 4.71 -60.67
N SER A 237 -9.42 5.88 -60.06
CA SER A 237 -9.21 7.20 -60.65
C SER A 237 -7.95 7.95 -60.22
N VAL A 238 -7.15 7.42 -59.30
CA VAL A 238 -5.93 8.13 -58.82
C VAL A 238 -4.83 8.09 -59.89
N PRO A 239 -4.05 9.17 -60.09
CA PRO A 239 -2.81 9.09 -60.86
C PRO A 239 -1.90 8.03 -60.24
N MET A 240 -1.46 7.03 -61.01
CA MET A 240 -0.77 5.88 -60.41
C MET A 240 0.55 6.28 -59.77
N LYS A 241 1.26 7.25 -60.36
CA LYS A 241 2.50 7.78 -59.81
C LYS A 241 2.33 8.32 -58.39
N ASP A 242 1.31 9.14 -58.14
CA ASP A 242 0.98 9.70 -56.82
C ASP A 242 0.73 8.64 -55.74
N ALA A 243 0.16 7.49 -56.13
CA ALA A 243 -0.09 6.38 -55.22
C ALA A 243 1.17 5.52 -55.03
N ALA A 244 1.80 5.13 -56.14
CA ALA A 244 3.02 4.34 -56.16
C ALA A 244 4.16 5.01 -55.36
N GLU A 245 4.34 6.32 -55.51
CA GLU A 245 5.40 7.08 -54.82
C GLU A 245 5.22 7.10 -53.30
N ARG A 246 4.00 7.37 -52.82
CA ARG A 246 3.72 7.45 -51.39
C ARG A 246 3.64 6.08 -50.71
N ILE A 247 3.18 5.05 -51.42
CA ILE A 247 3.25 3.66 -50.96
C ILE A 247 4.71 3.19 -50.93
N ALA A 248 5.49 3.49 -51.98
CA ALA A 248 6.91 3.19 -52.03
C ALA A 248 7.66 3.86 -50.89
N PHE A 249 7.41 5.13 -50.59
CA PHE A 249 8.02 5.81 -49.44
C PHE A 249 7.70 5.08 -48.12
N GLY A 250 6.42 4.83 -47.85
CA GLY A 250 5.98 4.16 -46.62
C GLY A 250 6.49 2.72 -46.46
N LYS A 251 6.72 2.02 -47.58
CA LYS A 251 7.26 0.65 -47.60
C LYS A 251 8.79 0.61 -47.59
N SER A 252 9.44 1.64 -48.13
CA SER A 252 10.90 1.76 -48.17
C SER A 252 11.48 2.14 -46.83
N LEU A 253 10.80 3.01 -46.07
CA LEU A 253 11.30 3.50 -44.79
C LEU A 253 11.64 2.32 -43.86
N ASN A 254 12.89 2.29 -43.38
CA ASN A 254 13.40 1.20 -42.53
C ASN A 254 13.32 -0.20 -43.19
N ALA A 255 13.41 -0.25 -44.52
CA ALA A 255 13.15 -1.44 -45.34
C ALA A 255 11.82 -2.14 -45.01
N GLY A 256 10.78 -1.37 -44.63
CA GLY A 256 9.45 -1.89 -44.29
C GLY A 256 9.34 -2.55 -42.92
N GLN A 257 10.36 -2.43 -42.05
CA GLN A 257 10.37 -2.96 -40.68
C GLN A 257 9.54 -2.05 -39.73
N THR A 258 8.27 -1.82 -40.07
CA THR A 258 7.44 -0.77 -39.45
C THR A 258 6.01 -1.28 -39.28
N CYS A 259 5.45 -1.20 -38.07
CA CYS A 259 4.09 -1.71 -37.75
C CYS A 259 2.97 -1.05 -38.58
N VAL A 260 3.24 0.16 -39.10
CA VAL A 260 2.36 0.93 -39.98
C VAL A 260 2.85 0.99 -41.43
N ALA A 261 3.90 0.27 -41.85
CA ALA A 261 4.23 0.22 -43.28
C ALA A 261 3.08 -0.42 -44.07
N PRO A 262 2.85 -0.04 -45.34
CA PRO A 262 1.97 -0.78 -46.24
C PRO A 262 2.42 -2.24 -46.30
N ASP A 263 1.61 -3.13 -45.73
CA ASP A 263 1.94 -4.56 -45.67
C ASP A 263 1.57 -5.24 -46.98
N TYR A 264 0.37 -4.93 -47.51
CA TYR A 264 -0.10 -5.30 -48.85
C TYR A 264 -0.83 -4.14 -49.51
N VAL A 265 -0.95 -4.18 -50.85
CA VAL A 265 -1.68 -3.19 -51.64
C VAL A 265 -2.82 -3.83 -52.44
N LEU A 266 -4.00 -3.24 -52.37
CA LEU A 266 -5.19 -3.55 -53.16
C LEU A 266 -5.24 -2.58 -54.33
N VAL A 267 -5.16 -3.12 -55.56
CA VAL A 267 -5.08 -2.33 -56.81
C VAL A 267 -6.20 -2.78 -57.75
N PRO A 268 -6.85 -1.88 -58.53
CA PRO A 268 -7.85 -2.28 -59.52
C PRO A 268 -7.23 -3.26 -60.52
N SER A 269 -7.89 -4.39 -60.81
CA SER A 269 -7.33 -5.47 -61.63
C SER A 269 -6.71 -4.98 -62.95
N ARG A 270 -7.40 -4.04 -63.61
CA ARG A 270 -6.99 -3.42 -64.89
C ARG A 270 -5.77 -2.48 -64.81
N ARG A 271 -5.25 -2.20 -63.61
CA ARG A 271 -4.14 -1.25 -63.34
C ARG A 271 -2.96 -1.88 -62.59
N VAL A 272 -2.94 -3.20 -62.39
CA VAL A 272 -1.85 -3.89 -61.67
C VAL A 272 -0.50 -3.70 -62.36
N GLU A 273 -0.43 -3.85 -63.69
CA GLU A 273 0.82 -3.66 -64.44
C GLU A 273 1.32 -2.21 -64.40
N GLU A 274 0.39 -1.24 -64.46
CA GLU A 274 0.68 0.20 -64.30
C GLU A 274 1.30 0.48 -62.92
N PHE A 275 0.70 -0.08 -61.86
CA PHE A 275 1.23 0.02 -60.49
C PHE A 275 2.62 -0.61 -60.37
N VAL A 276 2.81 -1.83 -60.87
CA VAL A 276 4.10 -2.54 -60.82
C VAL A 276 5.21 -1.74 -61.51
N SER A 277 4.92 -1.17 -62.68
CA SER A 277 5.85 -0.34 -63.43
C SER A 277 6.21 0.96 -62.70
N GLN A 278 5.20 1.71 -62.25
CA GLN A 278 5.41 2.98 -61.55
C GLN A 278 6.07 2.80 -60.17
N TYR A 279 5.69 1.79 -59.41
CA TYR A 279 6.32 1.48 -58.13
C TYR A 279 7.79 1.10 -58.29
N LYS A 280 8.12 0.31 -59.33
CA LYS A 280 9.51 -0.01 -59.68
C LYS A 280 10.32 1.23 -60.03
N GLU A 281 9.78 2.10 -60.90
CA GLU A 281 10.41 3.36 -61.30
C GLU A 281 10.73 4.23 -60.09
N VAL A 282 9.77 4.41 -59.17
CA VAL A 282 9.98 5.24 -57.98
C VAL A 282 10.99 4.62 -57.00
N VAL A 283 10.90 3.32 -56.69
CA VAL A 283 11.86 2.68 -55.77
C VAL A 283 13.29 2.71 -56.34
N GLN A 284 13.46 2.55 -57.65
CA GLN A 284 14.76 2.71 -58.30
C GLN A 284 15.22 4.18 -58.37
N GLY A 285 14.28 5.14 -58.37
CA GLY A 285 14.57 6.57 -58.23
C GLY A 285 15.04 6.95 -56.82
N PHE A 286 14.41 6.40 -55.77
CA PHE A 286 14.85 6.57 -54.38
C PHE A 286 16.21 5.90 -54.13
N PHE A 287 16.42 4.71 -54.68
CA PHE A 287 17.65 3.95 -54.49
C PHE A 287 18.23 3.51 -55.85
N PRO A 288 19.10 4.32 -56.47
CA PRO A 288 19.70 4.01 -57.79
C PRO A 288 20.48 2.69 -57.82
N ARG A 289 20.93 2.21 -56.67
CA ARG A 289 21.55 0.90 -56.45
C ARG A 289 21.24 0.39 -55.04
N LEU A 290 21.38 -0.91 -54.82
CA LEU A 290 21.23 -1.53 -53.49
C LEU A 290 22.58 -1.73 -52.77
N SER A 291 23.59 -2.20 -53.51
CA SER A 291 24.94 -2.41 -52.98
C SER A 291 25.58 -1.08 -52.60
N ASP A 292 26.07 -1.00 -51.36
CA ASP A 292 26.84 0.13 -50.81
C ASP A 292 26.12 1.50 -50.95
N ASN A 293 24.79 1.46 -51.01
CA ASN A 293 23.94 2.64 -50.91
C ASN A 293 23.79 3.03 -49.42
N PRO A 294 24.13 4.27 -48.99
CA PRO A 294 23.93 4.70 -47.60
C PRO A 294 22.45 4.80 -47.22
N ASP A 295 21.56 4.96 -48.19
CA ASP A 295 20.15 5.30 -47.95
C ASP A 295 19.25 4.07 -47.77
N TYR A 296 19.70 2.88 -48.17
CA TYR A 296 18.92 1.64 -48.06
C TYR A 296 19.23 0.89 -46.77
N THR A 297 18.30 0.94 -45.82
CA THR A 297 18.40 0.23 -44.53
C THR A 297 18.44 -1.31 -44.70
N ALA A 298 19.27 -1.98 -43.91
CA ALA A 298 19.37 -3.44 -43.85
C ALA A 298 18.31 -4.07 -42.92
N ILE A 299 18.06 -5.37 -43.09
CA ILE A 299 17.28 -6.15 -42.14
C ILE A 299 18.07 -6.30 -40.83
N ILE A 300 17.41 -6.06 -39.69
CA ILE A 300 18.07 -5.95 -38.37
C ILE A 300 19.06 -7.09 -38.07
N ASN A 301 18.68 -8.34 -38.33
CA ASN A 301 19.51 -9.52 -38.05
C ASN A 301 19.18 -10.71 -38.99
N GLU A 302 20.05 -11.71 -38.98
CA GLU A 302 19.93 -12.91 -39.82
C GLU A 302 18.63 -13.71 -39.59
N ARG A 303 18.09 -13.70 -38.36
CA ARG A 303 16.82 -14.38 -38.05
C ARG A 303 15.65 -13.74 -38.79
N GLN A 304 15.58 -12.41 -38.83
CA GLN A 304 14.55 -11.70 -39.59
C GLN A 304 14.76 -11.81 -41.10
N LEU A 305 16.02 -11.79 -41.57
CA LEU A 305 16.33 -12.02 -42.98
C LEU A 305 15.92 -13.42 -43.44
N GLY A 306 16.20 -14.45 -42.63
CA GLY A 306 15.80 -15.83 -42.89
C GLY A 306 14.27 -16.01 -42.93
N ARG A 307 13.53 -15.35 -42.04
CA ARG A 307 12.05 -15.33 -42.06
C ARG A 307 11.53 -14.75 -43.38
N LEU A 308 12.04 -13.60 -43.81
CA LEU A 308 11.62 -12.93 -45.04
C LEU A 308 11.98 -13.72 -46.30
N ARG A 309 13.15 -14.36 -46.35
CA ARG A 309 13.51 -15.31 -47.42
C ARG A 309 12.55 -16.51 -47.45
N GLY A 310 12.26 -17.10 -46.30
CA GLY A 310 11.28 -18.19 -46.18
C GLY A 310 9.86 -17.84 -46.64
N TYR A 311 9.45 -16.56 -46.56
CA TYR A 311 8.18 -16.10 -47.16
C TYR A 311 8.24 -16.01 -48.69
N LEU A 312 9.38 -15.55 -49.26
CA LEU A 312 9.58 -15.53 -50.72
C LEU A 312 9.58 -16.95 -51.29
N ASP A 313 10.23 -17.89 -50.59
CA ASP A 313 10.30 -19.29 -51.02
C ASP A 313 8.93 -19.97 -50.93
N ASP A 314 8.22 -19.84 -49.79
CA ASP A 314 6.84 -20.34 -49.60
C ASP A 314 5.86 -19.78 -50.65
N ALA A 315 5.97 -18.48 -50.98
CA ALA A 315 5.13 -17.85 -51.99
C ALA A 315 5.46 -18.36 -53.40
N ARG A 316 6.75 -18.53 -53.75
CA ARG A 316 7.19 -19.08 -55.04
C ARG A 316 6.72 -20.52 -55.24
N GLU A 317 6.87 -21.36 -54.21
CA GLU A 317 6.41 -22.76 -54.22
C GLU A 317 4.89 -22.88 -54.40
N LYS A 318 4.12 -21.91 -53.88
CA LYS A 318 2.66 -21.83 -54.02
C LYS A 318 2.18 -21.04 -55.26
N GLY A 319 3.09 -20.67 -56.17
CA GLY A 319 2.74 -20.09 -57.47
C GLY A 319 2.68 -18.56 -57.55
N ALA A 320 3.11 -17.82 -56.52
CA ALA A 320 3.23 -16.37 -56.61
C ALA A 320 4.34 -15.97 -57.61
N THR A 321 4.07 -14.92 -58.38
CA THR A 321 5.09 -14.30 -59.26
C THR A 321 5.86 -13.25 -58.47
N LEU A 322 7.15 -13.51 -58.26
CA LEU A 322 8.06 -12.59 -57.57
C LEU A 322 8.68 -11.61 -58.56
N VAL A 323 8.51 -10.31 -58.33
CA VAL A 323 9.10 -9.23 -59.13
C VAL A 323 10.10 -8.46 -58.27
N PRO A 324 11.39 -8.86 -58.23
CA PRO A 324 12.43 -8.13 -57.51
C PRO A 324 12.74 -6.82 -58.23
N LEU A 325 12.90 -5.74 -57.46
CA LEU A 325 13.15 -4.39 -57.98
C LEU A 325 14.65 -4.10 -58.17
N PHE A 326 15.52 -4.97 -57.63
CA PHE A 326 16.97 -4.97 -57.83
C PHE A 326 17.42 -6.39 -58.22
N ALA A 327 18.49 -6.51 -59.01
CA ALA A 327 18.95 -7.79 -59.52
C ALA A 327 19.45 -8.73 -58.39
N GLU A 328 20.19 -8.19 -57.42
CA GLU A 328 20.79 -8.94 -56.32
C GLU A 328 20.69 -8.19 -54.99
N GLY A 329 20.76 -8.93 -53.88
CA GLY A 329 20.86 -8.42 -52.51
C GLY A 329 22.31 -8.21 -52.07
N GLN A 330 22.54 -7.51 -50.95
CA GLN A 330 23.87 -7.37 -50.35
C GLN A 330 23.81 -7.63 -48.84
N GLN A 331 24.45 -8.70 -48.35
CA GLN A 331 24.43 -9.09 -46.94
C GLN A 331 22.99 -9.17 -46.38
N ARG A 332 22.63 -8.30 -45.41
CA ARG A 332 21.28 -8.17 -44.83
C ARG A 332 20.36 -7.18 -45.57
N ARG A 333 20.82 -6.51 -46.63
CA ARG A 333 20.01 -5.65 -47.50
C ARG A 333 19.22 -6.53 -48.48
N LEU A 334 17.99 -6.85 -48.10
CA LEU A 334 17.06 -7.63 -48.92
C LEU A 334 16.44 -6.71 -49.99
N PRO A 335 16.49 -7.05 -51.30
CA PRO A 335 15.84 -6.28 -52.35
C PRO A 335 14.33 -6.13 -52.11
N GLN A 336 13.78 -4.95 -52.39
CA GLN A 336 12.33 -4.82 -52.50
C GLN A 336 11.79 -5.76 -53.57
N THR A 337 10.71 -6.46 -53.24
CA THR A 337 10.08 -7.45 -54.11
C THR A 337 8.58 -7.26 -54.09
N LEU A 338 7.97 -7.06 -55.25
CA LEU A 338 6.52 -7.14 -55.41
C LEU A 338 6.12 -8.61 -55.58
N LEU A 339 4.99 -9.02 -54.98
CA LEU A 339 4.46 -10.37 -55.12
C LEU A 339 3.08 -10.30 -55.79
N LEU A 340 2.97 -10.88 -56.98
CA LEU A 340 1.72 -10.99 -57.74
C LEU A 340 1.17 -12.41 -57.60
N ASN A 341 -0.12 -12.60 -57.88
CA ASN A 341 -0.79 -13.91 -57.80
C ASN A 341 -0.66 -14.56 -56.40
N VAL A 342 -0.72 -13.75 -55.35
CA VAL A 342 -0.68 -14.23 -53.95
C VAL A 342 -2.02 -14.85 -53.53
N SER A 343 -1.96 -15.83 -52.63
CA SER A 343 -3.14 -16.44 -51.99
C SER A 343 -3.03 -16.41 -50.47
N ASP A 344 -4.17 -16.54 -49.79
CA ASP A 344 -4.23 -16.55 -48.31
C ASP A 344 -3.58 -17.78 -47.67
N ASP A 345 -3.23 -18.81 -48.45
CA ASP A 345 -2.46 -19.97 -48.01
C ASP A 345 -0.95 -19.69 -47.90
N MET A 346 -0.47 -18.57 -48.45
CA MET A 346 0.95 -18.18 -48.42
C MET A 346 1.30 -17.51 -47.09
N LYS A 347 2.45 -17.83 -46.50
CA LYS A 347 2.89 -17.26 -45.21
C LYS A 347 2.99 -15.73 -45.25
N VAL A 348 3.38 -15.17 -46.40
CA VAL A 348 3.44 -13.73 -46.67
C VAL A 348 2.07 -13.02 -46.55
N MET A 349 0.97 -13.76 -46.65
CA MET A 349 -0.41 -13.27 -46.48
C MET A 349 -1.00 -13.59 -45.09
N GLN A 350 -0.46 -14.57 -44.37
CA GLN A 350 -0.93 -14.98 -43.04
C GLN A 350 -0.25 -14.21 -41.91
N GLU A 351 1.03 -13.90 -42.05
CA GLU A 351 1.84 -13.22 -41.04
C GLU A 351 2.11 -11.75 -41.42
N GLU A 352 2.44 -10.91 -40.44
CA GLU A 352 2.92 -9.55 -40.67
C GLU A 352 4.29 -9.60 -41.35
N ILE A 353 4.45 -8.93 -42.48
CA ILE A 353 5.67 -9.05 -43.29
C ILE A 353 6.83 -8.39 -42.54
N PHE A 354 6.65 -7.13 -42.13
CA PHE A 354 7.67 -6.37 -41.40
C PHE A 354 9.04 -6.36 -42.12
N GLY A 355 8.99 -6.02 -43.41
CA GLY A 355 10.12 -6.08 -44.34
C GLY A 355 9.74 -5.64 -45.77
N PRO A 356 10.70 -5.69 -46.72
CA PRO A 356 10.62 -5.05 -48.03
C PRO A 356 9.85 -5.90 -49.08
N LEU A 357 8.86 -6.69 -48.64
CA LEU A 357 8.02 -7.52 -49.51
C LEU A 357 6.62 -6.90 -49.60
N LEU A 358 6.09 -6.67 -50.80
CA LEU A 358 4.77 -6.05 -50.99
C LEU A 358 3.89 -6.90 -51.92
N PRO A 359 2.94 -7.68 -51.35
CA PRO A 359 1.88 -8.34 -52.10
C PRO A 359 0.96 -7.31 -52.79
N VAL A 360 0.69 -7.54 -54.07
CA VAL A 360 -0.23 -6.75 -54.89
C VAL A 360 -1.45 -7.61 -55.20
N ILE A 361 -2.61 -7.17 -54.74
CA ILE A 361 -3.86 -7.93 -54.78
C ILE A 361 -4.84 -7.21 -55.71
N PRO A 362 -5.28 -7.84 -56.81
CA PRO A 362 -6.26 -7.25 -57.71
C PRO A 362 -7.64 -7.17 -57.07
N TYR A 363 -8.42 -6.15 -57.39
CA TYR A 363 -9.84 -6.04 -57.06
C TYR A 363 -10.65 -5.43 -58.22
N GLU A 364 -11.92 -5.78 -58.34
CA GLU A 364 -12.80 -5.25 -59.40
C GLU A 364 -13.51 -3.96 -58.97
N ARG A 365 -14.12 -3.93 -57.78
CA ARG A 365 -14.84 -2.76 -57.24
C ARG A 365 -14.38 -2.43 -55.82
N LEU A 366 -14.58 -1.17 -55.40
CA LEU A 366 -14.17 -0.71 -54.07
C LEU A 366 -14.82 -1.53 -52.95
N GLU A 367 -16.06 -2.00 -53.14
CA GLU A 367 -16.77 -2.90 -52.22
C GLU A 367 -15.97 -4.18 -51.94
N ASP A 368 -15.32 -4.73 -52.96
CA ASP A 368 -14.57 -5.98 -52.88
C ASP A 368 -13.28 -5.77 -52.06
N ALA A 369 -12.61 -4.63 -52.26
CA ALA A 369 -11.45 -4.21 -51.45
C ALA A 369 -11.82 -3.94 -49.98
N LEU A 370 -12.95 -3.25 -49.72
CA LEU A 370 -13.44 -3.00 -48.37
C LEU A 370 -13.83 -4.30 -47.65
N ALA A 371 -14.50 -5.22 -48.35
CA ALA A 371 -14.83 -6.55 -47.84
C ALA A 371 -13.57 -7.37 -47.52
N TYR A 372 -12.55 -7.33 -48.40
CA TYR A 372 -11.28 -8.02 -48.19
C TYR A 372 -10.56 -7.55 -46.91
N VAL A 373 -10.53 -6.24 -46.65
CA VAL A 373 -9.98 -5.67 -45.41
C VAL A 373 -10.80 -6.10 -44.19
N ASN A 374 -12.12 -6.00 -44.25
CA ASN A 374 -13.01 -6.28 -43.11
C ASN A 374 -13.08 -7.75 -42.69
N GLN A 375 -12.74 -8.69 -43.59
CA GLN A 375 -12.64 -10.12 -43.28
C GLN A 375 -11.36 -10.47 -42.48
N ARG A 376 -10.44 -9.52 -42.30
CA ARG A 376 -9.12 -9.74 -41.66
C ARG A 376 -9.04 -9.08 -40.27
N PRO A 377 -8.06 -9.49 -39.44
CA PRO A 377 -7.75 -8.81 -38.19
C PRO A 377 -7.56 -7.30 -38.41
N ARG A 378 -8.20 -6.47 -37.56
CA ARG A 378 -8.12 -5.00 -37.66
C ARG A 378 -6.65 -4.55 -37.63
N PRO A 379 -6.18 -3.80 -38.63
CA PRO A 379 -4.78 -3.40 -38.72
C PRO A 379 -4.48 -2.21 -37.80
N LEU A 380 -3.19 -1.89 -37.63
CA LEU A 380 -2.77 -0.68 -36.93
C LEU A 380 -3.03 0.57 -37.80
N ALA A 381 -2.66 0.53 -39.08
CA ALA A 381 -2.93 1.59 -40.04
C ALA A 381 -3.74 1.10 -41.24
N LEU A 382 -4.41 2.03 -41.93
CA LEU A 382 -5.03 1.81 -43.23
C LEU A 382 -4.74 3.01 -44.15
N TYR A 383 -4.50 2.74 -45.42
CA TYR A 383 -4.18 3.76 -46.42
C TYR A 383 -5.16 3.70 -47.60
N TYR A 384 -5.56 4.88 -48.08
CA TYR A 384 -6.40 5.00 -49.28
C TYR A 384 -5.89 6.09 -50.21
N PHE A 385 -5.64 5.74 -51.47
CA PHE A 385 -5.13 6.62 -52.51
C PHE A 385 -6.21 6.88 -53.55
N GLY A 386 -6.89 8.02 -53.41
CA GLY A 386 -7.94 8.47 -54.30
C GLY A 386 -8.43 9.85 -53.90
N TYR A 387 -8.77 10.68 -54.88
CA TYR A 387 -9.20 12.07 -54.67
C TYR A 387 -10.73 12.25 -54.63
N ASP A 388 -11.50 11.19 -54.90
CA ASP A 388 -12.96 11.18 -54.72
C ASP A 388 -13.34 11.20 -53.23
N LYS A 389 -14.07 12.24 -52.81
CA LYS A 389 -14.46 12.45 -51.42
C LYS A 389 -15.52 11.45 -50.94
N ALA A 390 -16.41 10.98 -51.79
CA ALA A 390 -17.42 10.00 -51.39
C ALA A 390 -16.77 8.64 -51.10
N GLN A 391 -15.84 8.21 -51.96
CA GLN A 391 -15.04 7.00 -51.73
C GLN A 391 -14.16 7.11 -50.47
N GLN A 392 -13.52 8.27 -50.23
CA GLN A 392 -12.79 8.53 -48.98
C GLN A 392 -13.68 8.38 -47.73
N GLN A 393 -14.88 8.97 -47.74
CA GLN A 393 -15.82 8.85 -46.61
C GLN A 393 -16.32 7.42 -46.42
N ARG A 394 -16.57 6.69 -47.51
CA ARG A 394 -16.91 5.26 -47.45
C ARG A 394 -15.80 4.43 -46.82
N VAL A 395 -14.54 4.61 -47.20
CA VAL A 395 -13.40 3.93 -46.57
C VAL A 395 -13.33 4.22 -45.07
N LEU A 396 -13.49 5.49 -44.66
CA LEU A 396 -13.46 5.90 -43.26
C LEU A 396 -14.65 5.35 -42.43
N HIS A 397 -15.80 5.11 -43.05
CA HIS A 397 -17.02 4.65 -42.37
C HIS A 397 -17.22 3.12 -42.42
N GLU A 398 -16.77 2.48 -43.50
CA GLU A 398 -16.96 1.05 -43.77
C GLU A 398 -15.76 0.19 -43.33
N THR A 399 -14.66 0.76 -42.82
CA THR A 399 -13.50 0.02 -42.29
C THR A 399 -13.16 0.38 -40.84
N HIS A 400 -12.25 -0.38 -40.20
CA HIS A 400 -11.87 -0.16 -38.81
C HIS A 400 -10.39 -0.51 -38.55
N SER A 401 -9.58 0.51 -38.28
CA SER A 401 -8.14 0.43 -37.98
C SER A 401 -7.78 1.32 -36.77
N GLY A 402 -6.53 1.30 -36.31
CA GLY A 402 -6.04 2.24 -35.29
C GLY A 402 -5.89 3.67 -35.83
N GLY A 403 -5.33 3.81 -37.03
CA GLY A 403 -5.21 5.08 -37.76
C GLY A 403 -5.49 4.94 -39.26
N VAL A 404 -5.72 6.08 -39.93
CA VAL A 404 -5.95 6.16 -41.38
C VAL A 404 -5.16 7.35 -41.97
N CYS A 405 -4.50 7.16 -43.12
CA CYS A 405 -4.13 8.30 -43.99
C CYS A 405 -4.84 8.21 -45.35
N LEU A 406 -5.27 9.37 -45.85
CA LEU A 406 -5.81 9.54 -47.19
C LEU A 406 -4.75 10.20 -48.06
N ASN A 407 -4.39 9.55 -49.16
CA ASN A 407 -3.37 9.97 -50.11
C ASN A 407 -1.97 10.16 -49.49
N ASP A 408 -1.63 9.42 -48.43
CA ASP A 408 -0.30 9.42 -47.81
C ASP A 408 -0.07 8.14 -46.99
N THR A 409 1.17 7.92 -46.53
CA THR A 409 1.53 6.85 -45.58
C THR A 409 2.29 7.39 -44.38
N LEU A 410 2.32 6.64 -43.26
CA LEU A 410 3.09 6.92 -42.03
C LEU A 410 2.79 8.22 -41.25
N LEU A 411 2.54 9.36 -41.90
CA LEU A 411 2.61 10.71 -41.31
C LEU A 411 1.65 10.95 -40.14
N HIS A 412 0.55 10.20 -40.02
CA HIS A 412 -0.36 10.29 -38.87
C HIS A 412 0.34 9.95 -37.54
N VAL A 413 1.35 9.07 -37.56
CA VAL A 413 2.14 8.67 -36.37
C VAL A 413 3.06 9.80 -35.89
N ALA A 414 3.37 10.78 -36.75
CA ALA A 414 4.22 11.92 -36.41
C ALA A 414 3.43 13.14 -35.87
N GLN A 415 2.10 13.04 -35.72
CA GLN A 415 1.24 14.15 -35.28
C GLN A 415 0.87 14.03 -33.80
N ASP A 416 1.57 14.76 -32.93
CA ASP A 416 1.37 14.76 -31.46
C ASP A 416 -0.07 15.03 -30.97
N ASP A 417 -0.94 15.65 -31.78
CA ASP A 417 -2.33 15.97 -31.41
C ASP A 417 -3.36 14.94 -31.93
N ILE A 418 -2.88 13.84 -32.53
CA ILE A 418 -3.69 12.70 -32.96
C ILE A 418 -3.41 11.52 -32.01
N PRO A 419 -4.43 10.79 -31.52
CA PRO A 419 -4.21 9.55 -30.77
C PRO A 419 -3.53 8.51 -31.68
N PHE A 420 -2.39 7.99 -31.23
CA PHE A 420 -1.78 6.81 -31.86
C PHE A 420 -1.97 5.59 -30.98
N GLY A 421 -2.59 4.54 -31.53
CA GLY A 421 -2.71 3.22 -30.90
C GLY A 421 -3.61 2.27 -31.67
N GLY A 422 -3.44 0.96 -31.47
CA GLY A 422 -4.18 -0.08 -32.18
C GLY A 422 -5.58 -0.39 -31.63
N VAL A 423 -6.26 -1.35 -32.27
CA VAL A 423 -7.61 -1.79 -31.89
C VAL A 423 -7.80 -3.29 -32.11
N GLY A 424 -7.98 -4.03 -31.01
CA GLY A 424 -8.13 -5.49 -31.07
C GLY A 424 -6.78 -6.16 -31.31
N PRO A 425 -6.60 -6.99 -32.37
CA PRO A 425 -5.32 -7.67 -32.63
C PRO A 425 -4.13 -6.73 -32.87
N SER A 426 -4.36 -5.50 -33.33
CA SER A 426 -3.33 -4.46 -33.51
C SER A 426 -3.04 -3.65 -32.24
N GLY A 427 -3.82 -3.79 -31.17
CA GLY A 427 -3.49 -3.13 -29.89
C GLY A 427 -4.66 -2.78 -28.99
N MET A 428 -4.32 -2.14 -27.87
CA MET A 428 -5.26 -1.49 -26.97
C MET A 428 -4.61 -0.33 -26.21
N GLY A 429 -5.40 0.72 -25.99
CA GLY A 429 -4.89 1.99 -25.48
C GLY A 429 -4.25 2.83 -26.59
N HIS A 430 -3.97 4.10 -26.27
CA HIS A 430 -3.36 5.06 -27.18
C HIS A 430 -2.38 5.95 -26.42
N TYR A 431 -1.44 6.58 -27.11
CA TYR A 431 -0.53 7.58 -26.55
C TYR A 431 -0.24 8.70 -27.58
N HIS A 432 0.93 9.36 -27.44
CA HIS A 432 1.33 10.64 -28.05
C HIS A 432 0.67 11.88 -27.43
N GLY A 433 1.39 13.01 -27.45
CA GLY A 433 1.01 14.30 -26.89
C GLY A 433 0.12 14.26 -25.64
N HIS A 434 -1.13 14.72 -25.79
CA HIS A 434 -2.09 14.79 -24.68
C HIS A 434 -2.62 13.42 -24.26
N GLU A 435 -2.81 12.50 -25.21
CA GLU A 435 -3.35 11.16 -24.93
C GLU A 435 -2.34 10.32 -24.16
N GLY A 436 -1.04 10.47 -24.43
CA GLY A 436 0.03 9.92 -23.59
C GLY A 436 0.00 10.49 -22.17
N PHE A 437 -0.22 11.80 -22.00
CA PHE A 437 -0.40 12.38 -20.66
C PHE A 437 -1.63 11.79 -19.93
N LEU A 438 -2.73 11.53 -20.62
CA LEU A 438 -3.94 10.92 -20.06
C LEU A 438 -3.72 9.43 -19.71
N THR A 439 -3.15 8.65 -20.62
CA THR A 439 -2.86 7.22 -20.45
C THR A 439 -1.97 6.96 -19.23
N PHE A 440 -0.94 7.79 -19.01
CA PHE A 440 -0.09 7.68 -17.83
C PHE A 440 -0.60 8.47 -16.61
N SER A 441 -1.87 8.89 -16.59
CA SER A 441 -2.50 9.61 -15.47
C SER A 441 -3.77 8.92 -14.96
N LYS A 442 -3.91 8.80 -13.63
CA LYS A 442 -5.24 8.53 -13.06
C LYS A 442 -6.13 9.77 -13.17
N ALA A 443 -7.11 9.71 -14.07
CA ALA A 443 -8.28 10.58 -14.04
C ALA A 443 -9.11 10.32 -12.77
N LYS A 444 -8.97 11.19 -11.77
CA LYS A 444 -9.68 11.10 -10.49
C LYS A 444 -10.84 12.09 -10.44
N GLY A 445 -12.07 11.57 -10.49
CA GLY A 445 -13.26 12.35 -10.19
C GLY A 445 -13.27 12.79 -8.73
N GLY A 446 -13.42 14.08 -8.48
CA GLY A 446 -13.76 14.60 -7.17
C GLY A 446 -15.27 14.45 -6.93
N ALA A 447 -15.66 13.95 -5.75
CA ALA A 447 -17.06 13.98 -5.32
C ALA A 447 -17.58 15.44 -5.35
N PRO A 448 -18.86 15.68 -5.69
CA PRO A 448 -19.38 17.04 -5.81
C PRO A 448 -19.28 17.81 -4.48
N ARG A 449 -18.26 18.68 -4.36
CA ARG A 449 -18.03 19.45 -3.14
C ARG A 449 -18.90 20.70 -3.16
N SER A 450 -20.04 20.61 -2.49
CA SER A 450 -20.88 21.76 -2.23
C SER A 450 -20.13 22.77 -1.34
N LYS A 451 -19.96 24.02 -1.82
CA LYS A 451 -19.60 25.15 -0.95
C LYS A 451 -20.58 25.31 0.21
N ARG A 452 -21.83 24.81 0.07
CA ARG A 452 -22.92 24.98 1.04
C ARG A 452 -22.82 24.15 2.33
N VAL A 453 -21.80 23.31 2.55
CA VAL A 453 -21.68 22.59 3.84
C VAL A 453 -21.60 23.57 5.02
N ARG A 454 -20.91 24.71 4.85
CA ARG A 454 -20.93 25.82 5.83
C ARG A 454 -22.21 26.65 5.76
N SER A 455 -22.82 26.75 4.57
CA SER A 455 -24.04 27.53 4.37
C SER A 455 -25.32 26.89 4.93
N LEU A 456 -25.30 25.61 5.33
CA LEU A 456 -26.46 24.94 5.93
C LEU A 456 -26.93 25.61 7.23
N ALA A 457 -26.03 26.23 8.00
CA ALA A 457 -26.40 27.01 9.20
C ALA A 457 -27.41 28.13 8.87
N TRP A 458 -27.24 28.81 7.73
CA TRP A 458 -28.10 29.90 7.29
C TRP A 458 -29.55 29.47 6.97
N VAL A 459 -29.80 28.16 6.79
CA VAL A 459 -31.16 27.61 6.68
C VAL A 459 -31.96 27.89 7.96
N VAL A 460 -31.32 27.87 9.13
CA VAL A 460 -31.99 28.21 10.41
C VAL A 460 -32.43 29.66 10.42
N VAL A 461 -31.58 30.61 9.99
CA VAL A 461 -31.94 32.03 9.87
C VAL A 461 -33.13 32.23 8.92
N ARG A 462 -33.10 31.57 7.75
CA ARG A 462 -34.21 31.60 6.78
C ARG A 462 -35.50 31.03 7.38
N TRP A 463 -35.43 29.88 8.04
CA TRP A 463 -36.58 29.21 8.64
C TRP A 463 -37.17 30.01 9.81
N VAL A 464 -36.33 30.52 10.72
CA VAL A 464 -36.76 31.39 11.83
C VAL A 464 -37.47 32.65 11.31
N HIS A 465 -36.95 33.29 10.26
CA HIS A 465 -37.61 34.45 9.66
C HIS A 465 -39.00 34.10 9.07
N ALA A 466 -39.10 32.96 8.38
CA ALA A 466 -40.30 32.53 7.68
C ALA A 466 -41.39 31.99 8.62
N THR A 467 -41.03 31.23 9.67
CA THR A 467 -42.00 30.55 10.54
C THR A 467 -42.20 31.26 11.88
N ARG A 468 -41.30 32.17 12.28
CA ARG A 468 -41.30 32.85 13.59
C ARG A 468 -41.54 31.87 14.75
N PRO A 469 -40.70 30.83 14.88
CA PRO A 469 -40.94 29.73 15.78
C PRO A 469 -40.89 30.23 17.22
N ARG A 470 -41.83 29.76 18.05
CA ARG A 470 -41.88 30.06 19.49
C ARG A 470 -40.54 29.70 20.18
N MET A 471 -39.98 28.55 19.80
CA MET A 471 -38.64 28.10 20.16
C MET A 471 -38.07 27.18 19.09
N PHE A 472 -36.76 26.98 19.07
CA PHE A 472 -36.09 25.98 18.24
C PHE A 472 -34.88 25.36 18.95
N PHE A 473 -34.51 24.16 18.52
CA PHE A 473 -33.35 23.42 18.99
C PHE A 473 -32.44 23.08 17.80
N LEU A 474 -31.13 23.20 17.98
CA LEU A 474 -30.12 22.87 16.98
C LEU A 474 -28.98 22.07 17.64
N GLU A 475 -28.73 20.86 17.15
CA GLU A 475 -27.52 20.08 17.45
C GLU A 475 -26.49 20.30 16.32
N ASN A 476 -25.23 20.51 16.68
CA ASN A 476 -24.11 20.52 15.73
C ASN A 476 -22.80 20.01 16.38
N VAL A 477 -21.75 19.92 15.57
CA VAL A 477 -20.39 19.63 16.05
C VAL A 477 -19.78 20.85 16.78
N GLU A 478 -18.83 20.62 17.69
CA GLU A 478 -18.25 21.70 18.52
C GLU A 478 -17.49 22.74 17.68
N GLU A 479 -16.86 22.27 16.60
CA GLU A 479 -16.09 23.06 15.64
C GLU A 479 -16.95 24.06 14.85
N PHE A 480 -18.29 24.00 14.93
CA PHE A 480 -19.16 25.03 14.35
C PHE A 480 -18.87 26.42 14.94
N GLN A 481 -18.46 26.48 16.22
CA GLN A 481 -18.06 27.72 16.89
C GLN A 481 -16.82 28.37 16.27
N ASP A 482 -15.94 27.57 15.65
CA ASP A 482 -14.70 28.02 15.01
C ASP A 482 -14.88 28.43 13.54
N TRP A 483 -16.08 28.30 12.96
CA TRP A 483 -16.28 28.60 11.54
C TRP A 483 -16.07 30.08 11.23
N GLY A 484 -15.10 30.33 10.37
CA GLY A 484 -14.78 31.61 9.73
C GLY A 484 -14.77 31.50 8.20
N PRO A 485 -14.37 32.56 7.49
CA PRO A 485 -14.26 32.56 6.03
C PRO A 485 -13.30 31.49 5.48
N LEU A 486 -13.49 31.18 4.20
CA LEU A 486 -12.59 30.33 3.42
C LEU A 486 -11.74 31.18 2.48
N ASP A 487 -10.47 30.81 2.29
CA ASP A 487 -9.62 31.37 1.25
C ASP A 487 -10.03 30.90 -0.16
N GLU A 488 -9.40 31.44 -1.20
CA GLU A 488 -9.67 31.07 -2.61
C GLU A 488 -9.44 29.57 -2.89
N SER A 489 -8.63 28.89 -2.08
CA SER A 489 -8.37 27.45 -2.16
C SER A 489 -9.40 26.60 -1.40
N GLY A 490 -10.35 27.22 -0.70
CA GLY A 490 -11.37 26.58 0.11
C GLY A 490 -10.88 26.12 1.48
N LYS A 491 -9.80 26.69 2.03
CA LYS A 491 -9.30 26.40 3.38
C LYS A 491 -9.75 27.46 4.40
N PRO A 492 -9.95 27.11 5.68
CA PRO A 492 -10.34 28.08 6.70
C PRO A 492 -9.22 29.10 6.97
N ILE A 493 -9.57 30.39 6.95
CA ILE A 493 -8.66 31.47 7.34
C ILE A 493 -8.54 31.47 8.87
N LYS A 494 -7.45 30.90 9.39
CA LYS A 494 -7.27 30.65 10.84
C LYS A 494 -7.35 31.92 11.72
N SER A 495 -6.89 33.06 11.21
CA SER A 495 -6.97 34.35 11.91
C SER A 495 -8.39 34.86 12.10
N GLU A 496 -9.36 34.29 11.40
CA GLU A 496 -10.77 34.72 11.38
C GLU A 496 -11.72 33.65 11.94
N ALA A 497 -11.20 32.74 12.77
CA ALA A 497 -11.99 31.70 13.41
C ALA A 497 -13.21 32.26 14.17
N GLY A 498 -14.34 31.57 13.99
CA GLY A 498 -15.63 31.91 14.57
C GLY A 498 -16.30 33.19 14.03
N ARG A 499 -15.74 33.89 13.02
CA ARG A 499 -16.39 35.09 12.44
C ARG A 499 -17.79 34.77 11.93
N THR A 500 -17.90 33.71 11.14
CA THR A 500 -19.16 33.22 10.55
C THR A 500 -20.15 32.76 11.63
N PHE A 501 -19.67 32.10 12.70
CA PHE A 501 -20.51 31.71 13.83
C PHE A 501 -21.07 32.93 14.59
N ARG A 502 -20.23 33.95 14.86
CA ARG A 502 -20.69 35.20 15.49
C ARG A 502 -21.71 35.94 14.61
N ALA A 503 -21.49 36.00 13.30
CA ALA A 503 -22.44 36.58 12.35
C ALA A 503 -23.78 35.82 12.33
N PHE A 504 -23.73 34.48 12.40
CA PHE A 504 -24.92 33.63 12.50
C PHE A 504 -25.75 33.90 13.76
N ILE A 505 -25.12 33.98 14.94
CA ILE A 505 -25.79 34.36 16.18
C ILE A 505 -26.38 35.78 16.05
N ALA A 506 -25.59 36.75 15.58
CA ALA A 506 -26.03 38.14 15.45
C ALA A 506 -27.27 38.29 14.54
N CYS A 507 -27.35 37.56 13.41
CA CYS A 507 -28.55 37.55 12.57
C CYS A 507 -29.80 37.04 13.31
N LEU A 508 -29.67 36.10 14.24
CA LEU A 508 -30.79 35.60 15.04
C LEU A 508 -31.17 36.54 16.19
N THR A 509 -30.17 37.16 16.83
CA THR A 509 -30.32 37.93 18.07
C THR A 509 -30.34 39.45 17.84
N THR A 510 -29.16 40.09 17.85
CA THR A 510 -28.95 41.55 17.99
C THR A 510 -28.94 42.33 16.67
N GLY A 511 -28.89 41.63 15.54
CA GLY A 511 -28.62 42.21 14.23
C GLY A 511 -27.14 42.25 13.86
N LEU A 512 -26.88 42.28 12.55
CA LEU A 512 -25.54 42.31 11.94
C LEU A 512 -25.30 43.66 11.25
N ALA A 513 -24.10 44.23 11.39
CA ALA A 513 -23.76 45.50 10.75
C ALA A 513 -23.99 45.46 9.23
N GLU A 514 -24.48 46.56 8.65
CA GLU A 514 -24.93 46.58 7.25
C GLU A 514 -23.79 46.35 6.23
N ASP A 515 -22.58 46.73 6.62
CA ASP A 515 -21.30 46.63 5.91
C ASP A 515 -20.45 45.41 6.34
N HIS A 516 -21.00 44.51 7.18
CA HIS A 516 -20.26 43.36 7.70
C HIS A 516 -19.71 42.47 6.56
N PRO A 517 -18.44 42.02 6.61
CA PRO A 517 -17.80 41.32 5.49
C PRO A 517 -18.46 40.00 5.09
N ASP A 518 -19.13 39.31 6.02
CA ASP A 518 -19.92 38.10 5.70
C ASP A 518 -21.29 38.39 5.04
N MET A 519 -21.77 39.65 5.02
CA MET A 519 -23.13 40.00 4.56
C MET A 519 -23.44 39.51 3.13
N SER A 520 -22.46 39.58 2.22
CA SER A 520 -22.63 39.06 0.85
C SER A 520 -22.79 37.53 0.82
N GLU A 521 -21.95 36.80 1.57
CA GLU A 521 -22.01 35.33 1.62
C GLU A 521 -23.31 34.85 2.30
N ILE A 522 -23.79 35.59 3.30
CA ILE A 522 -25.08 35.35 3.98
C ILE A 522 -26.24 35.52 3.00
N LEU A 523 -26.27 36.61 2.23
CA LEU A 523 -27.31 36.86 1.24
C LEU A 523 -27.26 35.86 0.07
N ASP A 524 -26.07 35.43 -0.37
CA ASP A 524 -25.91 34.36 -1.36
C ASP A 524 -26.40 32.99 -0.86
N ALA A 525 -26.25 32.72 0.45
CA ALA A 525 -26.68 31.47 1.07
C ALA A 525 -28.20 31.44 1.35
N ILE A 526 -28.76 32.55 1.83
CA ILE A 526 -30.17 32.67 2.21
C ILE A 526 -31.06 33.00 0.99
N GLY A 527 -30.53 33.72 0.01
CA GLY A 527 -31.27 34.31 -1.11
C GLY A 527 -32.19 35.46 -0.68
N LEU A 528 -33.07 35.89 -1.59
CA LEU A 528 -34.07 36.97 -1.36
C LEU A 528 -35.16 36.63 -0.32
N TRP A 529 -35.01 35.53 0.43
CA TRP A 529 -36.00 35.00 1.38
C TRP A 529 -35.99 35.70 2.74
N VAL A 530 -34.91 36.41 3.08
CA VAL A 530 -34.83 37.26 4.28
C VAL A 530 -34.34 38.63 3.84
N PRO A 531 -35.12 39.71 3.99
CA PRO A 531 -34.67 41.05 3.63
C PRO A 531 -33.41 41.45 4.40
N LYS A 532 -32.45 42.13 3.73
CA LYS A 532 -31.20 42.59 4.36
C LYS A 532 -31.47 43.35 5.67
N GLN A 533 -32.49 44.22 5.68
CA GLN A 533 -32.88 45.01 6.86
C GLN A 533 -33.39 44.15 8.03
N ALA A 534 -33.88 42.93 7.79
CA ALA A 534 -34.23 41.99 8.86
C ALA A 534 -32.97 41.36 9.49
N LEU A 535 -31.95 41.05 8.68
CA LEU A 535 -30.65 40.59 9.19
C LEU A 535 -29.92 41.71 9.97
N VAL A 536 -30.06 42.96 9.52
CA VAL A 536 -29.45 44.13 10.19
C VAL A 536 -30.10 44.46 11.54
N ARG A 537 -31.42 44.23 11.69
CA ARG A 537 -32.11 44.38 12.99
C ARG A 537 -32.01 43.17 13.90
N GLY A 538 -31.69 42.00 13.35
CA GLY A 538 -31.82 40.72 14.04
C GLY A 538 -33.25 40.18 13.97
N LEU A 539 -33.38 38.87 14.13
CA LEU A 539 -34.68 38.18 14.11
C LEU A 539 -35.37 38.12 15.48
N GLY A 540 -34.82 38.78 16.51
CA GLY A 540 -35.47 38.94 17.82
C GLY A 540 -35.55 37.66 18.64
N CYS A 541 -34.67 36.69 18.39
CA CYS A 541 -34.55 35.49 19.23
C CYS A 541 -33.63 35.77 20.42
N ASP A 542 -33.97 35.29 21.62
CA ASP A 542 -32.96 34.93 22.63
C ASP A 542 -32.33 33.61 22.20
N VAL A 543 -31.00 33.53 22.15
CA VAL A 543 -30.27 32.34 21.69
C VAL A 543 -29.13 32.04 22.65
N GLN A 544 -29.16 30.84 23.24
CA GLN A 544 -28.08 30.31 24.06
C GLN A 544 -27.58 28.99 23.47
N TRP A 545 -26.29 28.72 23.65
CA TRP A 545 -25.68 27.45 23.26
C TRP A 545 -24.70 26.96 24.33
N ARG A 546 -24.53 25.64 24.41
CA ARG A 546 -23.56 24.99 25.29
C ARG A 546 -23.02 23.74 24.61
N GLU A 547 -21.73 23.49 24.80
CA GLU A 547 -21.20 22.15 24.61
C GLU A 547 -21.74 21.23 25.71
N ARG A 548 -22.28 20.08 25.31
CA ARG A 548 -22.65 19.02 26.23
C ARG A 548 -22.02 17.69 25.81
N ARG A 549 -21.94 16.75 26.75
CA ARG A 549 -21.43 15.38 26.53
C ARG A 549 -22.59 14.42 26.71
N ALA A 550 -22.77 13.47 25.80
CA ALA A 550 -23.87 12.50 25.88
C ALA A 550 -23.89 11.70 27.20
N ALA A 551 -22.71 11.46 27.80
CA ALA A 551 -22.58 10.88 29.15
C ALA A 551 -23.30 11.67 30.27
N ASN A 552 -23.63 12.95 30.06
CA ASN A 552 -24.39 13.77 31.00
C ASN A 552 -25.87 13.37 31.07
N ALA A 553 -26.50 13.00 29.94
CA ALA A 553 -27.85 12.42 29.90
C ALA A 553 -27.86 10.96 30.40
N GLY A 554 -26.73 10.27 30.19
CA GLY A 554 -26.47 8.94 30.74
C GLY A 554 -25.97 7.91 29.73
N ALA A 555 -25.69 8.32 28.50
CA ALA A 555 -25.14 7.45 27.47
C ALA A 555 -23.70 6.99 27.82
N PRO A 556 -23.31 5.75 27.46
CA PRO A 556 -21.96 5.21 27.71
C PRO A 556 -20.88 5.75 26.75
N THR A 557 -21.03 7.00 26.29
CA THR A 557 -20.13 7.68 25.33
C THR A 557 -19.85 9.13 25.74
N ILE A 558 -18.57 9.49 25.76
CA ILE A 558 -18.08 10.83 26.17
C ILE A 558 -18.17 11.89 25.05
N ARG A 559 -18.83 11.55 23.95
CA ARG A 559 -18.92 12.36 22.73
C ARG A 559 -19.52 13.73 23.03
N LYS A 560 -18.87 14.77 22.53
CA LYS A 560 -19.34 16.15 22.62
C LYS A 560 -20.26 16.53 21.47
N ARG A 561 -21.17 17.46 21.76
CA ARG A 561 -21.98 18.20 20.81
C ARG A 561 -22.21 19.62 21.27
N LEU A 562 -22.34 20.53 20.31
CA LEU A 562 -22.89 21.86 20.53
C LEU A 562 -24.41 21.76 20.43
N PHE A 563 -25.10 22.08 21.52
CA PHE A 563 -26.54 22.29 21.52
C PHE A 563 -26.84 23.77 21.60
N MET A 564 -27.84 24.22 20.84
CA MET A 564 -28.30 25.60 20.80
C MET A 564 -29.82 25.63 20.91
N ILE A 565 -30.33 26.53 21.73
CA ILE A 565 -31.75 26.79 21.94
C ILE A 565 -32.01 28.25 21.57
N GLY A 566 -32.99 28.49 20.71
CA GLY A 566 -33.50 29.82 20.43
C GLY A 566 -34.96 29.96 20.88
N ARG A 567 -35.36 31.13 21.38
CA ARG A 567 -36.73 31.44 21.81
C ARG A 567 -37.17 32.82 21.33
N THR A 568 -38.46 32.95 21.00
CA THR A 568 -39.09 34.25 20.67
C THR A 568 -40.20 34.64 21.66
N ASP A 569 -40.52 33.76 22.61
CA ASP A 569 -41.62 33.93 23.58
C ASP A 569 -41.23 34.65 24.89
N GLY A 570 -40.01 35.16 24.98
CA GLY A 570 -39.50 35.89 26.15
C GLY A 570 -39.34 35.07 27.43
N ARG A 571 -39.57 33.74 27.40
CA ARG A 571 -39.34 32.86 28.54
C ARG A 571 -37.85 32.50 28.65
N PRO A 572 -37.31 32.25 29.86
CA PRO A 572 -35.91 31.89 30.02
C PRO A 572 -35.59 30.53 29.39
N ILE A 573 -34.40 30.41 28.79
CA ILE A 573 -33.84 29.13 28.34
C ILE A 573 -33.34 28.34 29.55
N VAL A 574 -33.84 27.11 29.73
CA VAL A 574 -33.48 26.23 30.85
C VAL A 574 -32.49 25.17 30.37
N TRP A 575 -31.37 25.03 31.09
CA TRP A 575 -30.39 23.98 30.84
C TRP A 575 -30.46 22.93 31.95
N PRO A 576 -30.90 21.69 31.69
CA PRO A 576 -31.05 20.67 32.73
C PRO A 576 -29.67 20.26 33.28
N SER A 577 -29.59 20.01 34.59
CA SER A 577 -28.39 19.50 35.24
C SER A 577 -28.00 18.12 34.66
N PRO A 578 -26.70 17.77 34.60
CA PRO A 578 -26.28 16.41 34.25
C PRO A 578 -26.94 15.37 35.18
N LYS A 579 -27.46 14.29 34.60
CA LYS A 579 -27.95 13.10 35.34
C LYS A 579 -26.78 12.25 35.84
N ARG A 580 -25.64 12.29 35.15
CA ARG A 580 -24.41 11.54 35.50
C ARG A 580 -23.16 12.40 35.38
N HIS A 581 -22.18 12.11 36.23
CA HIS A 581 -20.96 12.91 36.43
C HIS A 581 -19.69 12.06 36.27
N GLN A 582 -18.61 12.70 35.78
CA GLN A 582 -17.29 12.07 35.67
C GLN A 582 -16.68 11.79 37.06
N THR A 583 -16.87 12.72 37.99
CA THR A 583 -16.45 12.63 39.39
C THR A 583 -17.67 12.91 40.26
N PRO A 584 -18.52 11.90 40.55
CA PRO A 584 -19.77 12.11 41.27
C PRO A 584 -19.55 12.47 42.74
N GLN A 585 -20.31 13.44 43.22
CA GLN A 585 -20.48 13.71 44.65
C GLN A 585 -21.53 12.76 45.26
N PRO A 586 -21.65 12.65 46.60
CA PRO A 586 -22.69 11.85 47.23
C PRO A 586 -24.10 12.21 46.72
N GLY A 587 -24.85 11.21 46.24
CA GLY A 587 -26.16 11.39 45.61
C GLY A 587 -26.14 11.61 44.09
N GLN A 588 -24.97 11.79 43.47
CA GLN A 588 -24.83 11.83 42.00
C GLN A 588 -24.46 10.46 41.44
N LEU A 589 -24.92 10.16 40.24
CA LEU A 589 -24.58 8.92 39.54
C LEU A 589 -23.26 9.08 38.75
N PRO A 590 -22.35 8.07 38.76
CA PRO A 590 -21.19 8.05 37.88
C PRO A 590 -21.63 7.90 36.41
N TRP A 591 -20.80 8.40 35.48
CA TRP A 591 -20.90 8.06 34.06
C TRP A 591 -20.90 6.54 33.84
N ARG A 592 -21.71 6.07 32.87
CA ARG A 592 -21.65 4.69 32.40
C ARG A 592 -20.43 4.50 31.51
N SER A 593 -19.73 3.38 31.68
CA SER A 593 -18.61 3.00 30.84
C SER A 593 -19.09 2.26 29.59
N ALA A 594 -18.35 2.37 28.48
CA ALA A 594 -18.60 1.55 27.30
C ALA A 594 -18.41 0.04 27.59
N ALA A 595 -17.60 -0.31 28.59
CA ALA A 595 -17.34 -1.70 28.99
C ALA A 595 -18.58 -2.41 29.55
N GLU A 596 -19.52 -1.68 30.17
CA GLU A 596 -20.83 -2.19 30.61
C GLU A 596 -21.74 -2.61 29.44
N CYS A 597 -21.42 -2.23 28.20
CA CYS A 597 -22.27 -2.43 27.02
C CYS A 597 -21.65 -3.37 25.96
N ILE A 598 -20.53 -4.01 26.28
CA ILE A 598 -19.79 -4.92 25.38
C ILE A 598 -20.06 -6.36 25.81
N ASP A 599 -20.30 -7.24 24.84
CA ASP A 599 -20.33 -8.68 25.08
C ASP A 599 -18.91 -9.24 25.12
N TRP A 600 -18.41 -9.52 26.32
CA TRP A 600 -17.04 -10.01 26.54
C TRP A 600 -16.86 -11.50 26.26
N SER A 601 -17.93 -12.24 25.88
CA SER A 601 -17.82 -13.66 25.49
C SER A 601 -17.18 -13.85 24.11
N ASP A 602 -17.27 -12.84 23.23
CA ASP A 602 -16.63 -12.83 21.91
C ASP A 602 -15.29 -12.10 21.99
N LEU A 603 -14.20 -12.87 22.06
CA LEU A 603 -12.83 -12.35 22.15
C LEU A 603 -12.30 -11.79 20.82
N GLY A 604 -12.99 -11.99 19.70
CA GLY A 604 -12.55 -11.57 18.36
C GLY A 604 -11.37 -12.35 17.78
N THR A 605 -10.79 -11.82 16.69
CA THR A 605 -9.63 -12.42 16.01
C THR A 605 -8.33 -11.81 16.50
N SER A 606 -7.26 -12.62 16.58
CA SER A 606 -5.89 -12.11 16.79
C SER A 606 -5.56 -10.99 15.80
N LEU A 607 -4.86 -9.98 16.29
CA LEU A 607 -4.24 -8.91 15.51
C LEU A 607 -3.21 -9.46 14.52
N PHE A 608 -2.55 -10.58 14.87
CA PHE A 608 -1.46 -11.15 14.10
C PHE A 608 -1.90 -12.11 13.00
N ASP A 609 -3.09 -12.71 13.13
CA ASP A 609 -3.60 -13.74 12.20
C ASP A 609 -4.59 -13.16 11.17
N ARG A 610 -4.48 -11.85 10.90
CA ARG A 610 -5.33 -11.11 9.96
C ARG A 610 -4.82 -11.27 8.53
N ALA A 611 -5.71 -11.63 7.61
CA ALA A 611 -5.41 -11.72 6.17
C ALA A 611 -4.92 -10.39 5.52
N ARG A 612 -5.10 -9.24 6.19
CA ARG A 612 -4.48 -7.97 5.84
C ARG A 612 -3.90 -7.31 7.10
N PRO A 613 -2.59 -6.95 7.11
CA PRO A 613 -1.98 -6.23 8.21
C PRO A 613 -2.66 -4.88 8.49
N LEU A 614 -2.59 -4.43 9.75
CA LEU A 614 -3.05 -3.10 10.14
C LEU A 614 -1.98 -2.05 9.86
N VAL A 615 -2.40 -0.83 9.56
CA VAL A 615 -1.49 0.31 9.39
C VAL A 615 -0.81 0.69 10.71
N ASP A 616 0.46 1.07 10.65
CA ASP A 616 1.32 1.32 11.83
C ASP A 616 0.69 2.27 12.87
N ASN A 617 -0.04 3.31 12.45
CA ASN A 617 -0.70 4.23 13.38
C ASN A 617 -1.80 3.54 14.22
N THR A 618 -2.45 2.50 13.69
CA THR A 618 -3.40 1.68 14.44
C THR A 618 -2.64 0.77 15.42
N CYS A 619 -1.55 0.13 14.99
CA CYS A 619 -0.70 -0.69 15.86
C CYS A 619 -0.14 0.10 17.05
N ARG A 620 0.38 1.31 16.82
CA ARG A 620 0.80 2.25 17.89
C ARG A 620 -0.32 2.60 18.85
N ARG A 621 -1.55 2.79 18.35
CA ARG A 621 -2.72 3.04 19.21
C ARG A 621 -3.08 1.83 20.08
N VAL A 622 -2.97 0.61 19.54
CA VAL A 622 -3.21 -0.63 20.31
C VAL A 622 -2.15 -0.79 21.40
N ALA A 623 -0.86 -0.67 21.06
CA ALA A 623 0.23 -0.77 22.02
C ALA A 623 0.14 0.29 23.16
N LYS A 624 -0.14 1.56 22.81
CA LYS A 624 -0.37 2.63 23.81
C LYS A 624 -1.65 2.42 24.62
N GLY A 625 -2.69 1.84 24.01
CA GLY A 625 -3.93 1.47 24.69
C GLY A 625 -3.70 0.40 25.75
N PHE A 626 -3.01 -0.68 25.40
CA PHE A 626 -2.60 -1.74 26.32
C PHE A 626 -1.76 -1.20 27.48
N TRP A 627 -0.74 -0.39 27.20
CA TRP A 627 0.08 0.20 28.25
C TRP A 627 -0.75 1.02 29.25
N ARG A 628 -1.63 1.90 28.73
CA ARG A 628 -2.45 2.78 29.55
C ARG A 628 -3.56 2.06 30.32
N HIS A 629 -4.19 1.05 29.73
CA HIS A 629 -5.43 0.46 30.23
C HIS A 629 -5.28 -0.96 30.78
N THR A 630 -4.11 -1.58 30.62
CA THR A 630 -3.79 -2.91 31.14
C THR A 630 -2.55 -2.89 32.03
N VAL A 631 -1.45 -2.27 31.60
CA VAL A 631 -0.21 -2.26 32.42
C VAL A 631 -0.26 -1.21 33.54
N MET A 632 -0.70 0.00 33.23
CA MET A 632 -0.74 1.15 34.15
C MET A 632 -2.11 1.35 34.83
N ALA A 633 -2.98 0.33 34.79
CA ALA A 633 -4.29 0.39 35.43
C ALA A 633 -4.20 -0.14 36.87
N ASP A 634 -4.74 0.61 37.85
CA ASP A 634 -4.75 0.20 39.27
C ASP A 634 -5.53 -1.11 39.51
N GLN A 635 -6.47 -1.44 38.61
CA GLN A 635 -7.18 -2.72 38.56
C GLN A 635 -7.33 -3.17 37.10
N PRO A 636 -6.38 -3.97 36.56
CA PRO A 636 -6.51 -4.53 35.23
C PRO A 636 -7.57 -5.64 35.22
N TYR A 637 -8.46 -5.62 34.22
CA TYR A 637 -9.42 -6.71 34.01
C TYR A 637 -8.70 -7.89 33.33
N LEU A 638 -8.44 -8.94 34.10
CA LEU A 638 -7.78 -10.17 33.64
C LEU A 638 -8.82 -11.29 33.57
N VAL A 639 -9.03 -11.85 32.37
CA VAL A 639 -9.93 -12.99 32.15
C VAL A 639 -9.12 -14.28 32.31
N PRO A 640 -9.41 -15.15 33.29
CA PRO A 640 -8.75 -16.43 33.41
C PRO A 640 -9.19 -17.36 32.26
N MET A 641 -8.22 -17.96 31.56
CA MET A 641 -8.46 -19.15 30.76
C MET A 641 -8.35 -20.40 31.65
N ASP A 642 -9.03 -21.47 31.24
CA ASP A 642 -9.54 -22.52 32.15
C ASP A 642 -8.53 -23.14 33.14
N ALA A 643 -9.01 -23.40 34.36
CA ALA A 643 -8.17 -23.62 35.53
C ALA A 643 -7.70 -25.08 35.72
N GLN A 644 -6.73 -25.53 34.92
CA GLN A 644 -6.00 -26.78 35.20
C GLN A 644 -4.47 -26.67 35.03
N HIS A 645 -3.76 -26.95 36.13
CA HIS A 645 -2.30 -27.09 36.29
C HIS A 645 -1.47 -25.80 36.44
N LEU A 646 -1.20 -25.44 37.71
CA LEU A 646 0.10 -24.92 38.16
C LEU A 646 0.23 -25.23 39.66
N ALA A 647 1.03 -26.24 40.00
CA ALA A 647 1.29 -26.64 41.39
C ALA A 647 2.49 -25.87 41.97
N ALA A 648 2.33 -25.31 43.17
CA ALA A 648 3.37 -24.54 43.85
C ALA A 648 3.86 -25.24 45.13
N ALA A 649 5.13 -24.98 45.50
CA ALA A 649 5.71 -25.48 46.73
C ALA A 649 5.09 -24.80 47.98
N SER A 650 5.09 -25.51 49.10
CA SER A 650 4.37 -25.10 50.31
C SER A 650 5.20 -25.27 51.58
N LEU A 651 4.99 -24.37 52.56
CA LEU A 651 5.62 -24.42 53.88
C LEU A 651 4.64 -24.98 54.93
N THR A 652 5.10 -25.89 55.79
CA THR A 652 4.26 -26.57 56.80
C THR A 652 4.86 -26.45 58.19
N GLU A 653 4.07 -26.00 59.15
CA GLU A 653 4.39 -25.96 60.58
C GLU A 653 3.97 -27.27 61.25
N PHE A 654 4.75 -27.77 62.22
CA PHE A 654 4.49 -29.06 62.87
C PHE A 654 4.67 -29.00 64.40
N ALA A 655 3.59 -28.70 65.14
CA ALA A 655 3.33 -29.25 66.49
C ALA A 655 1.92 -28.90 67.04
N ASN A 656 1.10 -29.93 67.22
CA ASN A 656 -0.04 -30.11 68.13
C ASN A 656 -0.90 -28.92 68.61
N ALA A 657 -2.21 -29.06 68.33
CA ALA A 657 -3.36 -28.38 68.95
C ALA A 657 -3.80 -27.00 68.42
N SER A 658 -3.63 -26.72 67.12
CA SER A 658 -4.46 -25.71 66.43
C SER A 658 -4.92 -26.16 65.03
N ASN A 659 -6.13 -25.77 64.62
CA ASN A 659 -6.76 -26.16 63.36
C ASN A 659 -6.39 -25.20 62.20
N GLN A 660 -5.10 -24.97 61.94
CA GLN A 660 -4.64 -24.03 60.90
C GLN A 660 -3.76 -24.66 59.80
N ARG A 661 -3.58 -23.90 58.71
CA ARG A 661 -3.36 -24.39 57.34
C ARG A 661 -1.92 -24.23 56.86
N THR A 662 -1.57 -25.01 55.84
CA THR A 662 -0.41 -24.85 54.96
C THR A 662 -0.32 -23.44 54.37
N PHE A 663 0.90 -22.88 54.27
CA PHE A 663 1.13 -21.55 53.70
C PHE A 663 1.68 -21.59 52.27
N SER A 664 1.29 -20.61 51.46
CA SER A 664 1.92 -20.32 50.17
C SER A 664 3.23 -19.55 50.38
N VAL A 665 4.25 -19.83 49.56
CA VAL A 665 5.54 -19.12 49.61
C VAL A 665 5.43 -17.63 49.24
N ALA A 666 4.32 -17.21 48.63
CA ALA A 666 4.04 -15.82 48.26
C ALA A 666 3.35 -15.00 49.38
N GLU A 667 2.91 -15.62 50.47
CA GLU A 667 2.33 -14.87 51.60
C GLU A 667 3.43 -14.27 52.50
N PRO A 668 3.29 -13.01 52.96
CA PRO A 668 4.24 -12.43 53.91
C PRO A 668 4.26 -13.19 55.24
N LEU A 669 5.46 -13.50 55.74
CA LEU A 669 5.62 -14.08 57.08
C LEU A 669 5.04 -13.14 58.15
N ARG A 670 4.18 -13.69 59.01
CA ARG A 670 3.60 -12.96 60.15
C ARG A 670 4.68 -12.62 61.17
N THR A 671 4.49 -11.52 61.90
CA THR A 671 5.41 -11.06 62.95
C THR A 671 5.60 -12.14 64.02
N GLN A 672 6.83 -12.64 64.17
CA GLN A 672 7.16 -13.62 65.20
C GLN A 672 7.35 -12.91 66.55
N VAL A 673 6.40 -13.12 67.47
CA VAL A 673 6.50 -12.69 68.87
C VAL A 673 6.85 -13.89 69.75
N ALA A 674 7.73 -13.67 70.74
CA ALA A 674 8.47 -14.71 71.44
C ALA A 674 7.66 -15.54 72.48
N GLN A 675 6.35 -15.72 72.30
CA GLN A 675 5.48 -16.23 73.36
C GLN A 675 4.33 -17.17 72.92
N VAL A 676 4.64 -18.19 72.11
CA VAL A 676 3.99 -19.50 72.24
C VAL A 676 5.08 -20.59 72.16
N LYS A 677 5.05 -21.56 73.08
CA LYS A 677 6.07 -22.61 73.19
C LYS A 677 5.92 -23.63 72.04
N GLY A 678 6.93 -23.76 71.17
CA GLY A 678 7.11 -24.96 70.33
C GLY A 678 6.98 -24.83 68.81
N GLY A 679 7.02 -23.61 68.24
CA GLY A 679 6.98 -23.43 66.77
C GLY A 679 8.22 -24.00 66.07
N HIS A 680 8.08 -25.17 65.44
CA HIS A 680 9.10 -25.79 64.60
C HIS A 680 8.69 -25.71 63.11
N PHE A 681 9.54 -25.08 62.28
CA PHE A 681 9.36 -25.00 60.83
C PHE A 681 10.33 -25.95 60.12
N ALA A 682 9.83 -26.68 59.12
CA ALA A 682 10.65 -27.47 58.22
C ALA A 682 10.41 -27.02 56.77
N LEU A 683 11.50 -26.80 56.03
CA LEU A 683 11.46 -26.70 54.58
C LEU A 683 11.79 -28.08 54.00
N SER A 684 10.90 -28.64 53.19
CA SER A 684 11.15 -29.88 52.47
C SER A 684 10.73 -29.71 51.01
N ALA A 685 11.70 -29.82 50.11
CA ALA A 685 11.49 -30.01 48.69
C ALA A 685 12.20 -31.30 48.30
N ALA A 686 11.46 -32.40 48.27
CA ALA A 686 11.97 -33.72 47.96
C ALA A 686 11.48 -34.13 46.56
N THR A 687 12.39 -34.19 45.59
CA THR A 687 12.05 -34.57 44.21
C THR A 687 12.40 -36.04 43.98
N LEU A 688 11.42 -36.82 43.51
CA LEU A 688 11.59 -38.22 43.13
C LEU A 688 12.04 -38.29 41.65
N VAL A 689 13.10 -39.04 41.36
CA VAL A 689 13.65 -39.23 40.02
C VAL A 689 13.78 -40.72 39.68
N GLU A 690 13.46 -41.09 38.44
CA GLU A 690 13.66 -42.45 37.92
C GLU A 690 15.11 -42.60 37.45
N ILE A 691 15.84 -43.57 38.01
CA ILE A 691 17.28 -43.77 37.80
C ILE A 691 17.61 -45.03 36.98
N GLY A 692 16.60 -45.78 36.52
CA GLY A 692 16.81 -46.87 35.56
C GLY A 692 15.61 -47.82 35.37
N TYR A 693 15.49 -48.32 34.15
CA TYR A 693 14.55 -49.38 33.74
C TYR A 693 15.25 -50.73 33.83
N GLY A 694 14.64 -51.75 34.45
CA GLY A 694 15.28 -53.04 34.78
C GLY A 694 16.09 -53.71 33.66
N GLU A 695 17.38 -53.37 33.58
CA GLU A 695 18.28 -53.84 32.53
C GLU A 695 18.70 -55.31 32.75
N ARG A 696 18.93 -56.03 31.65
CA ARG A 696 19.52 -57.38 31.66
C ARG A 696 21.03 -57.31 31.42
N ALA A 697 21.76 -58.34 31.84
CA ALA A 697 23.20 -58.45 31.58
C ALA A 697 23.50 -58.27 30.08
N GLY A 698 24.38 -57.31 29.75
CA GLY A 698 24.73 -56.95 28.37
C GLY A 698 23.97 -55.75 27.77
N GLN A 699 23.01 -55.15 28.48
CA GLN A 699 22.36 -53.89 28.05
C GLN A 699 23.01 -52.65 28.68
N ALA A 700 23.12 -51.57 27.89
CA ALA A 700 23.53 -50.25 28.39
C ALA A 700 22.40 -49.58 29.20
N PRO A 701 22.71 -48.87 30.31
CA PRO A 701 21.69 -48.27 31.17
C PRO A 701 20.83 -47.21 30.47
N ARG A 702 19.55 -47.11 30.85
CA ARG A 702 18.63 -46.10 30.32
C ARG A 702 18.00 -45.27 31.43
N ALA A 703 18.70 -44.22 31.84
CA ALA A 703 18.09 -43.15 32.63
C ALA A 703 17.28 -42.22 31.72
N PRO A 704 15.99 -41.94 32.00
CA PRO A 704 15.26 -40.87 31.33
C PRO A 704 15.82 -39.51 31.76
N GLY A 705 15.82 -38.52 30.86
CA GLY A 705 16.12 -37.14 31.24
C GLY A 705 15.01 -36.54 32.11
N LEU A 706 15.37 -35.64 33.03
CA LEU A 706 14.47 -34.98 34.00
C LEU A 706 13.19 -34.33 33.44
N ALA A 707 13.12 -34.09 32.12
CA ALA A 707 11.95 -33.53 31.45
C ALA A 707 10.94 -34.60 30.94
N LYS A 708 11.22 -35.89 31.10
CA LYS A 708 10.25 -36.96 30.81
C LYS A 708 9.38 -37.25 32.05
N PRO A 709 8.09 -37.61 31.87
CA PRO A 709 7.24 -38.05 32.98
C PRO A 709 7.84 -39.26 33.71
N LEU A 710 7.63 -39.35 35.02
CA LEU A 710 7.95 -40.53 35.83
C LEU A 710 7.19 -41.77 35.31
N GLY A 711 7.89 -42.90 35.22
CA GLY A 711 7.27 -44.20 34.96
C GLY A 711 6.27 -44.60 36.06
N THR A 712 5.34 -45.49 35.73
CA THR A 712 4.40 -46.05 36.72
C THR A 712 5.15 -46.92 37.72
N VAL A 713 5.15 -46.52 39.00
CA VAL A 713 5.81 -47.27 40.07
C VAL A 713 5.14 -48.64 40.25
N VAL A 714 5.81 -49.69 39.78
CA VAL A 714 5.40 -51.09 39.91
C VAL A 714 6.30 -51.85 40.89
N ALA A 715 5.76 -52.84 41.58
CA ALA A 715 6.44 -53.57 42.65
C ALA A 715 7.66 -54.42 42.20
N SER A 716 7.91 -54.54 40.90
CA SER A 716 9.11 -55.18 40.36
C SER A 716 9.54 -54.55 39.02
N GLY A 717 10.75 -53.98 38.97
CA GLY A 717 11.45 -53.69 37.70
C GLY A 717 11.95 -52.27 37.45
N GLN A 718 11.57 -51.25 38.23
CA GLN A 718 12.08 -49.87 38.08
C GLN A 718 12.77 -49.34 39.33
N LYS A 719 13.79 -48.49 39.14
CA LYS A 719 14.62 -47.92 40.22
C LYS A 719 14.37 -46.42 40.35
N HIS A 720 14.09 -45.94 41.55
CA HIS A 720 13.78 -44.54 41.85
C HIS A 720 14.63 -44.02 43.03
N ALA A 721 14.92 -42.71 43.07
CA ALA A 721 15.65 -42.05 44.15
C ALA A 721 15.04 -40.68 44.51
N LEU A 722 15.33 -40.18 45.72
CA LEU A 722 14.78 -38.93 46.28
C LEU A 722 15.93 -37.98 46.67
N VAL A 723 15.87 -36.70 46.29
CA VAL A 723 16.96 -35.72 46.49
C VAL A 723 16.45 -34.38 47.08
N THR A 724 17.26 -33.73 47.94
CA THR A 724 16.97 -32.45 48.63
C THR A 724 18.25 -31.63 48.89
N ALA A 725 18.12 -30.35 49.27
CA ALA A 725 19.20 -29.44 49.67
C ALA A 725 19.04 -28.99 51.14
N ALA A 726 20.13 -28.58 51.80
CA ALA A 726 20.13 -28.28 53.25
C ALA A 726 21.02 -27.08 53.64
N MET A 727 20.75 -26.52 54.82
CA MET A 727 21.44 -25.37 55.42
C MET A 727 22.26 -25.82 56.64
N VAL A 728 23.48 -25.30 56.83
CA VAL A 728 24.38 -25.68 57.94
C VAL A 728 24.91 -24.45 58.66
N THR A 729 25.00 -24.51 60.00
CA THR A 729 25.54 -23.44 60.84
C THR A 729 26.95 -23.78 61.32
N LEU A 730 27.87 -22.81 61.24
CA LEU A 730 29.25 -22.96 61.72
C LEU A 730 29.51 -21.98 62.88
N ARG A 731 30.24 -22.45 63.90
CA ARG A 731 30.77 -21.64 65.01
C ARG A 731 32.28 -21.81 65.09
N LYS A 732 33.01 -20.80 65.57
CA LYS A 732 34.48 -20.82 65.67
C LYS A 732 34.95 -22.08 66.41
N GLY A 733 35.74 -22.92 65.73
CA GLY A 733 36.29 -24.16 66.27
C GLY A 733 35.44 -25.43 66.07
N SER A 734 34.30 -25.37 65.37
CA SER A 734 33.44 -26.53 65.12
C SER A 734 33.36 -26.89 63.63
N VAL A 735 33.52 -28.18 63.32
CA VAL A 735 33.06 -28.79 62.06
C VAL A 735 31.55 -28.99 62.14
N GLY A 736 30.82 -28.47 61.16
CA GLY A 736 29.35 -28.34 61.21
C GLY A 736 28.59 -29.66 61.33
N ASN A 737 27.36 -29.57 61.86
CA ASN A 737 26.48 -30.73 62.04
C ASN A 737 26.06 -31.36 60.70
N GLY A 738 25.95 -32.69 60.69
CA GLY A 738 25.47 -33.46 59.54
C GLY A 738 23.96 -33.34 59.31
N LEU A 739 23.55 -33.63 58.07
CA LEU A 739 22.23 -33.36 57.47
C LEU A 739 21.01 -34.00 58.19
N LEU A 740 21.23 -34.90 59.15
CA LEU A 740 20.18 -35.63 59.89
C LEU A 740 20.05 -35.23 61.36
N GLN A 741 20.83 -34.25 61.84
CA GLN A 741 20.69 -33.72 63.21
C GLN A 741 19.93 -32.38 63.21
N PRO A 742 19.00 -32.14 64.15
CA PRO A 742 18.25 -30.87 64.21
C PRO A 742 19.16 -29.65 64.38
N MET A 743 18.79 -28.53 63.75
CA MET A 743 19.43 -27.24 63.97
C MET A 743 19.04 -26.65 65.33
N ASN A 744 20.03 -26.15 66.07
CA ASN A 744 19.79 -25.33 67.26
C ASN A 744 19.35 -23.91 66.89
N ALA A 745 18.62 -23.25 67.80
CA ALA A 745 18.02 -21.94 67.58
C ALA A 745 19.04 -20.88 67.13
N ILE A 746 18.67 -20.10 66.10
CA ILE A 746 19.47 -19.01 65.55
C ILE A 746 19.38 -17.81 66.48
N THR A 747 20.43 -17.59 67.28
CA THR A 747 20.57 -16.41 68.14
C THR A 747 21.28 -15.29 67.38
N THR A 748 20.71 -14.08 67.38
CA THR A 748 21.17 -12.88 66.65
C THR A 748 22.52 -12.28 67.08
N GLY A 749 23.30 -12.98 67.92
CA GLY A 749 24.45 -12.41 68.64
C GLY A 749 25.84 -12.57 68.02
N SER A 750 26.18 -13.73 67.42
CA SER A 750 27.60 -14.01 67.10
C SER A 750 27.90 -15.19 66.14
N GLY A 751 26.93 -15.61 65.32
CA GLY A 751 27.13 -16.65 64.29
C GLY A 751 27.19 -16.08 62.88
N HIS A 752 28.18 -16.50 62.06
CA HIS A 752 28.15 -16.27 60.62
C HIS A 752 27.50 -17.47 59.92
N HIS A 753 26.49 -17.21 59.11
CA HIS A 753 25.81 -18.19 58.28
C HIS A 753 26.29 -18.06 56.84
N ALA A 754 26.48 -19.18 56.15
CA ALA A 754 26.90 -19.19 54.75
C ALA A 754 25.83 -19.87 53.88
N ILE A 755 25.43 -19.19 52.80
CA ILE A 755 24.74 -19.77 51.65
C ILE A 755 25.72 -19.66 50.50
N ALA A 756 26.20 -20.79 49.99
CA ALA A 756 27.32 -20.79 49.07
C ALA A 756 26.85 -20.55 47.63
N ALA A 757 27.10 -19.33 47.15
CA ALA A 757 27.47 -19.10 45.77
C ALA A 757 28.36 -17.85 45.57
N CYS A 758 29.51 -17.83 44.87
CA CYS A 758 30.50 -18.85 44.44
C CYS A 758 31.79 -18.08 43.95
N HIS A 759 32.71 -18.64 43.12
CA HIS A 759 33.76 -17.93 42.30
C HIS A 759 34.18 -18.67 40.98
N PHE A 760 34.63 -18.01 39.88
CA PHE A 760 35.13 -18.65 38.62
C PHE A 760 36.54 -19.26 38.85
N GLU A 761 36.69 -20.58 38.81
CA GLU A 761 37.91 -21.27 39.32
C GLU A 761 38.57 -22.18 38.27
N GLN A 762 39.91 -22.30 38.29
CA GLN A 762 40.67 -23.22 37.44
C GLN A 762 40.83 -24.60 38.11
N ALA A 763 40.28 -25.63 37.46
CA ALA A 763 40.27 -27.02 37.94
C ALA A 763 41.32 -27.90 37.22
N ASN A 764 41.65 -29.06 37.82
CA ASN A 764 42.74 -29.93 37.37
C ASN A 764 42.59 -30.44 35.92
N GLY A 765 43.73 -30.67 35.26
CA GLY A 765 43.81 -31.23 33.90
C GLY A 765 44.09 -30.15 32.84
N GLY A 766 45.37 -29.98 32.52
CA GLY A 766 45.87 -28.95 31.59
C GLY A 766 47.32 -28.58 31.88
N PHE A 767 47.73 -27.35 31.57
CA PHE A 767 49.06 -26.79 31.86
C PHE A 767 49.35 -26.55 33.37
N TYR A 768 48.60 -27.19 34.28
CA TYR A 768 48.77 -27.07 35.73
C TYR A 768 48.65 -28.46 36.39
N THR A 769 49.54 -28.75 37.33
CA THR A 769 49.77 -30.09 37.90
C THR A 769 49.65 -30.16 39.43
N GLY A 770 49.00 -29.17 40.06
CA GLY A 770 48.61 -29.18 41.48
C GLY A 770 47.08 -29.15 41.67
N ASP A 771 46.61 -29.35 42.91
CA ASP A 771 45.18 -29.49 43.27
C ASP A 771 44.40 -28.17 43.35
N GLY A 772 44.38 -27.44 42.24
CA GLY A 772 43.67 -26.16 42.11
C GLY A 772 44.50 -24.94 42.48
N ARG A 773 43.90 -23.75 42.30
CA ARG A 773 44.56 -22.45 42.44
C ARG A 773 43.76 -21.55 43.40
N ALA A 774 44.46 -20.74 44.19
CA ALA A 774 43.79 -19.76 45.07
C ALA A 774 42.97 -18.75 44.26
N ALA A 775 41.84 -18.30 44.82
CA ALA A 775 40.84 -17.48 44.13
C ALA A 775 41.30 -16.05 43.77
N ASP A 776 42.51 -15.68 44.21
CA ASP A 776 43.19 -14.39 44.00
C ASP A 776 44.38 -14.48 43.02
N ALA A 777 44.67 -15.65 42.45
CA ALA A 777 45.79 -15.86 41.54
C ALA A 777 45.41 -15.76 40.04
N PRO A 778 46.34 -15.42 39.11
CA PRO A 778 46.04 -15.26 37.68
C PRO A 778 45.50 -16.53 37.00
N LEU A 779 44.68 -16.41 35.94
CA LEU A 779 44.15 -17.54 35.16
C LEU A 779 44.94 -17.79 33.86
N SER A 780 44.87 -19.00 33.30
CA SER A 780 45.46 -19.34 31.99
C SER A 780 44.57 -18.97 30.79
N THR A 781 45.19 -18.65 29.65
CA THR A 781 44.52 -18.33 28.36
C THR A 781 43.60 -19.46 27.87
N ILE A 782 42.36 -19.13 27.49
CA ILE A 782 41.36 -20.07 26.97
C ILE A 782 41.65 -20.37 25.49
N LEU A 783 42.16 -21.56 25.18
CA LEU A 783 42.35 -22.08 23.82
C LEU A 783 41.84 -23.53 23.74
N GLY A 784 41.29 -23.90 22.57
CA GLY A 784 40.14 -24.83 22.43
C GLY A 784 40.21 -26.28 22.93
N ARG A 785 41.27 -26.71 23.62
CA ARG A 785 41.36 -27.99 24.36
C ARG A 785 42.33 -27.82 25.53
N GLY A 786 41.97 -28.34 26.71
CA GLY A 786 42.91 -28.54 27.83
C GLY A 786 43.00 -27.43 28.89
N THR A 787 42.00 -26.56 29.00
CA THR A 787 41.86 -25.61 30.12
C THR A 787 40.53 -25.79 30.84
N ASN A 788 40.52 -26.41 32.02
CA ASN A 788 39.34 -26.55 32.85
C ASN A 788 39.15 -25.30 33.74
N GLN A 789 38.12 -24.50 33.48
CA GLN A 789 37.69 -23.36 34.33
C GLN A 789 36.16 -23.43 34.55
N ARG A 790 35.66 -23.17 35.77
CA ARG A 790 34.23 -23.32 36.17
C ARG A 790 33.60 -22.00 36.65
N LEU A 791 32.54 -21.48 36.00
CA LEU A 791 31.88 -20.19 36.34
C LEU A 791 31.09 -20.25 37.63
N ALA A 792 31.19 -19.18 38.43
CA ALA A 792 30.33 -18.96 39.58
C ALA A 792 30.59 -17.55 40.24
N THR A 793 29.60 -16.73 40.67
CA THR A 793 29.63 -15.66 41.74
C THR A 793 28.24 -14.99 41.96
N ALA A 794 28.06 -14.20 43.04
CA ALA A 794 26.84 -13.46 43.44
C ALA A 794 27.14 -12.01 43.92
N TYR A 795 26.12 -11.14 44.04
CA TYR A 795 26.27 -9.67 44.22
C TYR A 795 25.31 -9.03 45.26
N LEU A 796 25.65 -7.82 45.75
CA LEU A 796 24.90 -6.98 46.70
C LEU A 796 24.84 -5.53 46.18
N VAL A 797 23.70 -4.83 46.38
CA VAL A 797 23.51 -3.44 45.92
C VAL A 797 22.81 -2.57 46.98
N LYS A 798 23.12 -1.27 46.99
CA LYS A 798 22.52 -0.20 47.80
C LYS A 798 21.26 0.37 47.15
N TYR A 799 20.18 0.56 47.90
CA TYR A 799 18.87 0.93 47.31
C TYR A 799 18.32 2.34 47.66
N TYR A 800 18.69 2.98 48.79
CA TYR A 800 18.20 4.34 49.12
C TYR A 800 19.15 5.19 49.97
N GLY A 801 19.19 6.50 49.69
CA GLY A 801 19.94 7.56 50.38
C GLY A 801 19.52 8.98 49.91
N THR A 802 20.01 10.06 50.54
CA THR A 802 19.54 11.45 50.32
C THR A 802 20.14 12.11 49.07
N GLY A 803 19.97 11.48 47.93
CA GLY A 803 20.33 11.99 46.60
C GLY A 803 19.87 10.97 45.55
N HIS A 804 19.25 11.41 44.47
CA HIS A 804 18.82 10.50 43.40
C HIS A 804 20.05 9.90 42.72
N ASN A 805 20.36 8.63 43.01
CA ASN A 805 21.31 7.80 42.26
C ASN A 805 21.12 6.32 42.66
N CYS A 806 20.55 5.50 41.79
CA CYS A 806 20.80 4.07 41.79
C CYS A 806 22.15 3.85 41.10
N GLN A 807 23.07 3.11 41.71
CA GLN A 807 24.37 2.84 41.06
C GLN A 807 24.25 1.65 40.10
N ASP A 808 24.87 1.78 38.92
CA ASP A 808 24.94 0.69 37.94
C ASP A 808 25.81 -0.47 38.47
N LEU A 809 25.42 -1.71 38.17
CA LEU A 809 26.13 -2.94 38.55
C LEU A 809 27.58 -3.02 38.03
N ARG A 810 27.97 -2.14 37.11
CA ARG A 810 29.29 -2.09 36.44
C ARG A 810 30.21 -0.99 37.00
N GLU A 811 29.75 -0.17 37.94
CA GLU A 811 30.54 0.95 38.49
C GLU A 811 31.16 0.65 39.87
N PRO A 812 32.33 1.24 40.23
CA PRO A 812 32.96 1.01 41.53
C PRO A 812 32.14 1.57 42.70
N MET A 813 31.90 0.75 43.72
CA MET A 813 31.12 1.16 44.90
C MET A 813 31.89 2.16 45.77
N HIS A 814 31.23 3.26 46.11
CA HIS A 814 31.77 4.36 46.91
C HIS A 814 31.47 4.21 48.42
N THR A 815 32.17 4.99 49.27
CA THR A 815 32.13 4.88 50.73
C THR A 815 30.71 4.91 51.31
N LEU A 816 30.38 3.90 52.12
CA LEU A 816 29.05 3.68 52.72
C LEU A 816 28.93 4.34 54.12
N PRO A 817 28.03 5.32 54.34
CA PRO A 817 27.71 5.86 55.65
C PRO A 817 26.69 4.98 56.41
N THR A 818 26.60 5.17 57.73
CA THR A 818 25.75 4.41 58.68
C THR A 818 24.23 4.55 58.51
N ARG A 819 23.74 5.19 57.44
CA ARG A 819 22.30 5.41 57.16
C ARG A 819 21.77 4.63 55.96
N GLU A 820 22.60 3.84 55.28
CA GLU A 820 22.25 3.20 54.01
C GLU A 820 21.76 1.76 54.19
N ARG A 821 20.88 1.30 53.27
CA ARG A 821 20.31 -0.05 53.28
C ARG A 821 20.71 -0.83 52.03
N MET A 822 21.11 -2.08 52.22
CA MET A 822 21.44 -3.04 51.15
C MET A 822 20.27 -3.97 50.87
N ALA A 823 20.17 -4.46 49.63
CA ALA A 823 19.27 -5.54 49.23
C ALA A 823 20.04 -6.62 48.47
N LEU A 824 19.66 -7.89 48.71
CA LEU A 824 20.07 -9.02 47.88
C LEU A 824 19.10 -9.11 46.70
N VAL A 825 19.61 -9.00 45.48
CA VAL A 825 18.79 -9.12 44.26
C VAL A 825 19.02 -10.49 43.63
N THR A 826 18.01 -11.36 43.71
CA THR A 826 17.98 -12.62 42.97
C THR A 826 17.36 -12.41 41.60
N VAL A 827 18.13 -12.63 40.54
CA VAL A 827 17.59 -12.73 39.17
C VAL A 827 16.91 -14.08 39.01
N THR A 828 15.58 -14.11 39.15
CA THR A 828 14.79 -15.31 38.85
C THR A 828 14.74 -15.50 37.32
N LYS A 829 15.64 -16.32 36.78
CA LYS A 829 15.46 -16.86 35.43
C LYS A 829 14.23 -17.77 35.42
N VAL A 830 13.14 -17.25 34.88
CA VAL A 830 11.93 -18.03 34.63
C VAL A 830 12.25 -19.06 33.52
N PRO A 831 11.98 -20.36 33.70
CA PRO A 831 12.26 -21.36 32.67
C PRO A 831 11.47 -21.08 31.39
N ALA A 832 12.10 -21.21 30.22
CA ALA A 832 11.50 -20.96 28.91
C ALA A 832 10.39 -21.97 28.50
N SER A 833 9.96 -22.83 29.43
CA SER A 833 8.97 -23.90 29.26
C SER A 833 7.68 -23.68 30.06
N ILE A 834 7.36 -22.44 30.45
CA ILE A 834 6.06 -22.11 31.08
C ILE A 834 4.90 -22.21 30.08
N LEU A 835 5.15 -21.90 28.81
CA LEU A 835 4.14 -21.91 27.76
C LEU A 835 4.37 -23.10 26.81
N PRO A 836 3.31 -23.79 26.38
CA PRO A 836 3.36 -24.67 25.20
C PRO A 836 3.98 -23.96 24.00
N PRO A 837 4.67 -24.67 23.07
CA PRO A 837 5.41 -24.04 21.98
C PRO A 837 4.61 -23.04 21.14
N GLU A 838 3.33 -23.31 20.91
CA GLU A 838 2.42 -22.39 20.21
C GLU A 838 2.20 -21.09 21.00
N LEU A 839 1.90 -21.16 22.29
CA LEU A 839 1.69 -19.98 23.13
C LEU A 839 2.98 -19.19 23.36
N LEU A 840 4.13 -19.86 23.43
CA LEU A 840 5.44 -19.20 23.46
C LEU A 840 5.70 -18.40 22.16
N GLU A 841 5.36 -18.97 21.00
CA GLU A 841 5.53 -18.28 19.72
C GLU A 841 4.59 -17.06 19.59
N ARG A 842 3.35 -17.16 20.07
CA ARG A 842 2.45 -16.00 20.13
C ARG A 842 2.92 -14.95 21.17
N ALA A 843 3.50 -15.35 22.29
CA ALA A 843 4.10 -14.45 23.27
C ALA A 843 5.27 -13.64 22.69
N LYS A 844 6.13 -14.26 21.87
CA LYS A 844 7.18 -13.56 21.11
C LYS A 844 6.61 -12.52 20.16
N ARG A 845 5.59 -12.88 19.37
CA ARG A 845 4.88 -11.93 18.48
C ARG A 845 4.35 -10.72 19.26
N CYS A 846 3.86 -10.92 20.49
CA CYS A 846 3.43 -9.84 21.38
C CYS A 846 4.59 -8.97 21.89
N ALA A 847 5.69 -9.57 22.31
CA ALA A 847 6.87 -8.86 22.79
C ALA A 847 7.53 -8.03 21.67
N GLU A 848 7.67 -8.60 20.48
CA GLU A 848 8.15 -7.87 19.29
C GLU A 848 7.22 -6.74 18.88
N PHE A 849 5.90 -6.95 18.94
CA PHE A 849 4.90 -5.91 18.67
C PHE A 849 5.03 -4.72 19.62
N LEU A 850 5.14 -4.99 20.93
CA LEU A 850 5.33 -3.94 21.93
C LEU A 850 6.66 -3.23 21.75
N ARG A 851 7.74 -3.94 21.48
CA ARG A 851 9.06 -3.34 21.16
C ARG A 851 9.02 -2.45 19.92
N LYS A 852 8.31 -2.85 18.87
CA LYS A 852 8.19 -2.09 17.62
C LYS A 852 7.33 -0.83 17.77
N TYR A 853 6.25 -0.89 18.55
CA TYR A 853 5.22 0.15 18.59
C TYR A 853 5.13 0.94 19.92
N LEU A 854 5.91 0.54 20.92
CA LEU A 854 6.08 1.19 22.22
C LEU A 854 7.53 1.08 22.75
N PRO A 855 8.56 1.41 21.94
CA PRO A 855 9.98 1.26 22.31
C PRO A 855 10.40 2.10 23.53
N GLU A 856 9.63 3.14 23.88
CA GLU A 856 9.82 3.95 25.09
C GLU A 856 9.63 3.15 26.41
N HIS A 857 8.97 1.99 26.33
CA HIS A 857 8.69 1.11 27.49
C HIS A 857 9.19 -0.33 27.29
N PHE A 858 9.40 -0.76 26.04
CA PHE A 858 9.92 -2.08 25.68
C PHE A 858 11.11 -1.93 24.72
N SER A 859 12.22 -1.36 25.20
CA SER A 859 13.42 -1.10 24.38
C SER A 859 14.22 -2.38 24.07
N GLU A 860 14.35 -3.27 25.05
CA GLU A 860 15.12 -4.51 24.96
C GLU A 860 14.35 -5.65 24.29
N PRO A 861 15.04 -6.60 23.62
CA PRO A 861 14.40 -7.82 23.13
C PRO A 861 13.92 -8.70 24.30
N ALA A 862 12.69 -9.18 24.22
CA ALA A 862 12.13 -10.16 25.16
C ALA A 862 11.36 -11.23 24.38
N ASP A 863 11.41 -12.49 24.85
CA ASP A 863 10.60 -13.58 24.28
C ASP A 863 9.17 -13.61 24.83
N VAL A 864 8.96 -13.07 26.05
CA VAL A 864 7.67 -13.07 26.75
C VAL A 864 7.55 -11.76 27.54
N VAL A 865 6.37 -11.14 27.50
CA VAL A 865 6.01 -10.03 28.40
C VAL A 865 5.10 -10.57 29.50
N LEU A 866 5.48 -10.36 30.76
CA LEU A 866 4.73 -10.81 31.94
C LEU A 866 3.95 -9.66 32.58
N LEU A 867 2.75 -9.96 33.05
CA LEU A 867 1.82 -9.07 33.75
C LEU A 867 1.44 -9.73 35.08
N GLY A 868 2.30 -9.54 36.10
CA GLY A 868 2.25 -10.37 37.30
C GLY A 868 2.53 -11.83 36.94
N ASP A 869 1.64 -12.74 37.33
CA ASP A 869 1.75 -14.18 37.06
C ASP A 869 1.30 -14.59 35.64
N TYR A 870 0.81 -13.66 34.82
CA TYR A 870 0.27 -13.93 33.49
C TYR A 870 1.25 -13.60 32.37
N ALA A 871 1.29 -14.43 31.31
CA ALA A 871 2.04 -14.15 30.10
C ALA A 871 1.14 -13.54 29.01
N LEU A 872 1.59 -12.45 28.39
CA LEU A 872 0.91 -11.84 27.26
C LEU A 872 1.14 -12.68 26.00
N VAL A 873 0.10 -13.41 25.57
CA VAL A 873 0.17 -14.32 24.41
C VAL A 873 -0.57 -13.81 23.16
N ASP A 874 -1.45 -12.81 23.25
CA ASP A 874 -2.14 -12.28 22.06
C ASP A 874 -2.62 -10.83 22.25
N PHE A 875 -2.88 -10.14 21.14
CA PHE A 875 -3.71 -8.95 21.08
C PHE A 875 -4.89 -9.25 20.17
N THR A 876 -6.11 -9.38 20.69
CA THR A 876 -7.28 -9.52 19.82
C THR A 876 -7.91 -8.17 19.50
N LEU A 877 -8.50 -8.05 18.30
CA LEU A 877 -9.28 -6.87 17.93
C LEU A 877 -10.63 -7.27 17.34
N ARG A 878 -11.70 -6.87 18.04
CA ARG A 878 -13.08 -7.00 17.58
C ARG A 878 -13.69 -5.64 17.29
N MET A 879 -14.40 -5.53 16.18
CA MET A 879 -15.33 -4.42 15.95
C MET A 879 -16.63 -4.73 16.68
N LEU A 880 -17.21 -3.75 17.37
CA LEU A 880 -18.53 -3.89 17.98
C LEU A 880 -19.55 -4.28 16.90
N LYS A 881 -20.36 -5.31 17.18
CA LYS A 881 -21.51 -5.68 16.35
C LYS A 881 -22.53 -4.54 16.41
N ALA A 882 -23.43 -4.44 15.43
CA ALA A 882 -24.38 -3.33 15.37
C ALA A 882 -25.23 -3.16 16.66
N PRO A 883 -25.71 -4.23 17.35
CA PRO A 883 -26.39 -4.09 18.64
C PRO A 883 -25.50 -3.57 19.77
N GLU A 884 -24.24 -3.99 19.85
CA GLU A 884 -23.28 -3.51 20.85
C GLU A 884 -22.92 -2.04 20.61
N LEU A 885 -22.69 -1.67 19.34
CA LEU A 885 -22.43 -0.28 18.96
C LEU A 885 -23.62 0.62 19.28
N LYS A 886 -24.85 0.12 19.09
CA LYS A 886 -26.10 0.82 19.41
C LYS A 886 -26.18 1.12 20.91
N MET A 887 -25.95 0.11 21.76
CA MET A 887 -25.89 0.29 23.21
C MET A 887 -24.73 1.21 23.64
N ALA A 888 -23.53 1.04 23.05
CA ALA A 888 -22.35 1.86 23.35
C ALA A 888 -22.47 3.34 22.91
N GLN A 889 -23.36 3.66 21.97
CA GLN A 889 -23.72 5.04 21.62
C GLN A 889 -24.92 5.57 22.41
N GLY A 890 -25.53 4.77 23.28
CA GLY A 890 -26.64 5.17 24.16
C GLY A 890 -28.04 5.07 23.55
N PHE A 891 -28.23 4.40 22.41
CA PHE A 891 -29.58 4.20 21.86
C PHE A 891 -30.36 3.17 22.67
N SER A 892 -31.67 3.41 22.85
CA SER A 892 -32.61 2.46 23.48
C SER A 892 -32.54 1.07 22.82
N PRO A 893 -32.68 -0.03 23.59
CA PRO A 893 -32.85 -1.39 23.05
C PRO A 893 -33.92 -1.52 21.96
N ASP A 894 -34.94 -0.66 21.95
CA ASP A 894 -36.03 -0.70 20.96
C ASP A 894 -35.74 0.09 19.67
N TYR A 895 -34.63 0.84 19.62
CA TYR A 895 -34.27 1.64 18.44
C TYR A 895 -33.98 0.77 17.21
N ILE A 896 -34.81 0.84 16.18
CA ILE A 896 -34.76 -0.05 15.00
C ILE A 896 -33.50 0.23 14.18
N ILE A 897 -32.67 -0.78 13.98
CA ILE A 897 -31.43 -0.71 13.16
C ILE A 897 -31.26 -1.89 12.20
N ASP A 898 -32.11 -2.91 12.31
CA ASP A 898 -32.03 -4.20 11.61
C ASP A 898 -32.83 -4.22 10.30
N ARG A 899 -33.77 -3.28 10.14
CA ARG A 899 -34.62 -3.10 8.95
C ARG A 899 -34.73 -1.63 8.55
N GLY A 900 -34.87 -1.39 7.25
CA GLY A 900 -35.19 -0.09 6.66
C GLY A 900 -36.53 -0.14 5.91
N LEU A 901 -37.14 1.02 5.70
CA LEU A 901 -38.35 1.15 4.87
C LEU A 901 -37.93 1.56 3.46
N PHE A 902 -38.28 0.75 2.46
CA PHE A 902 -37.88 0.93 1.07
C PHE A 902 -39.09 1.03 0.16
N GLU A 903 -39.02 1.91 -0.84
CA GLU A 903 -40.02 2.00 -1.90
C GLU A 903 -39.84 0.83 -2.89
N THR A 904 -40.92 0.11 -3.21
CA THR A 904 -40.95 -0.92 -4.24
C THR A 904 -41.02 -0.28 -5.64
N ALA A 905 -40.85 -1.09 -6.69
CA ALA A 905 -41.03 -0.62 -8.07
C ALA A 905 -42.44 -0.07 -8.35
N ASP A 906 -43.41 -0.42 -7.49
CA ASP A 906 -44.83 -0.06 -7.58
C ASP A 906 -45.20 1.14 -6.69
N GLY A 907 -44.21 1.79 -6.04
CA GLY A 907 -44.41 2.96 -5.18
C GLY A 907 -44.95 2.64 -3.77
N GLN A 908 -44.97 1.37 -3.36
CA GLN A 908 -45.35 1.00 -1.99
C GLN A 908 -44.15 0.95 -1.05
N LEU A 909 -44.35 1.25 0.23
CA LEU A 909 -43.30 1.24 1.25
C LEU A 909 -43.26 -0.10 1.99
N GLU A 910 -42.16 -0.84 1.86
CA GLU A 910 -41.95 -2.17 2.45
C GLU A 910 -40.78 -2.17 3.44
N TRP A 911 -40.97 -2.79 4.61
CA TRP A 911 -39.88 -3.02 5.57
C TRP A 911 -39.01 -4.20 5.12
N ARG A 912 -37.72 -3.94 4.89
CA ARG A 912 -36.75 -4.96 4.49
C ARG A 912 -35.55 -5.00 5.45
N PRO A 913 -34.99 -6.18 5.75
CA PRO A 913 -33.78 -6.28 6.57
C PRO A 913 -32.61 -5.59 5.87
N ILE A 914 -31.77 -4.91 6.64
CA ILE A 914 -30.58 -4.20 6.14
C ILE A 914 -29.30 -4.82 6.68
N ASN A 915 -28.23 -4.79 5.87
CA ASN A 915 -27.01 -5.51 6.18
C ASN A 915 -26.20 -4.81 7.28
N ASN A 916 -25.33 -5.54 8.00
CA ASN A 916 -24.55 -5.02 9.14
C ASN A 916 -23.82 -3.69 8.86
N THR A 917 -23.38 -3.42 7.63
CA THR A 917 -22.73 -2.15 7.27
C THR A 917 -23.72 -0.99 7.27
N GLU A 918 -24.95 -1.23 6.81
CA GLU A 918 -26.06 -0.27 6.85
C GLU A 918 -26.54 -0.04 8.29
N GLN A 919 -26.67 -1.10 9.09
CA GLN A 919 -27.00 -0.98 10.52
C GLN A 919 -25.99 -0.08 11.25
N ILE A 920 -24.69 -0.35 11.06
CA ILE A 920 -23.60 0.47 11.62
C ILE A 920 -23.64 1.91 11.08
N ARG A 921 -24.02 2.13 9.82
CA ARG A 921 -24.14 3.46 9.21
C ARG A 921 -25.25 4.30 9.86
N LEU A 922 -26.35 3.70 10.32
CA LEU A 922 -27.46 4.41 10.99
C LEU A 922 -27.05 5.00 12.35
N ILE A 923 -26.14 4.35 13.07
CA ILE A 923 -25.78 4.70 14.46
C ILE A 923 -24.36 5.22 14.65
N GLY A 924 -23.42 4.86 13.76
CA GLY A 924 -21.98 5.07 13.99
C GLY A 924 -21.53 6.53 14.01
N ASN A 925 -22.32 7.44 13.44
CA ASN A 925 -22.09 8.89 13.53
C ASN A 925 -23.23 9.65 14.21
N SER A 926 -24.34 8.99 14.54
CA SER A 926 -25.53 9.57 15.17
C SER A 926 -25.32 9.82 16.66
N VAL A 927 -26.26 10.48 17.32
CA VAL A 927 -26.26 10.77 18.76
C VAL A 927 -27.57 10.24 19.35
N CYS A 928 -27.52 9.74 20.59
CA CYS A 928 -28.70 9.29 21.32
C CYS A 928 -29.67 10.47 21.59
N PRO A 929 -30.99 10.26 21.50
CA PRO A 929 -31.97 11.33 21.62
C PRO A 929 -32.08 11.90 23.04
N ASP A 930 -31.70 11.15 24.07
CA ASP A 930 -31.86 11.44 25.51
C ASP A 930 -31.48 12.89 25.89
N GLU A 931 -30.40 13.39 25.30
CA GLU A 931 -29.87 14.73 25.55
C GLU A 931 -30.73 15.83 24.94
N ALA A 932 -31.31 15.58 23.75
CA ALA A 932 -32.26 16.48 23.11
C ALA A 932 -33.64 16.38 23.79
N GLU A 933 -34.06 15.19 24.20
CA GLU A 933 -35.30 14.96 24.98
C GLU A 933 -35.27 15.74 26.30
N ASP A 934 -34.16 15.69 27.06
CA ASP A 934 -34.00 16.48 28.29
C ASP A 934 -34.08 17.99 28.04
N LEU A 935 -33.49 18.48 26.95
CA LEU A 935 -33.53 19.90 26.58
C LEU A 935 -34.94 20.33 26.15
N ILE A 936 -35.64 19.48 25.39
CA ILE A 936 -37.03 19.72 24.95
C ILE A 936 -37.96 19.70 26.16
N ALA A 937 -37.88 18.68 27.02
CA ALA A 937 -38.69 18.58 28.24
C ALA A 937 -38.52 19.81 29.15
N ALA A 938 -37.27 20.27 29.37
CA ALA A 938 -36.99 21.43 30.21
C ALA A 938 -37.50 22.77 29.62
N ASN A 939 -37.67 22.89 28.30
CA ASN A 939 -37.98 24.16 27.63
C ASN A 939 -39.38 24.23 27.00
N ALA A 940 -40.01 23.07 26.78
CA ALA A 940 -41.28 22.91 26.08
C ALA A 940 -42.34 22.15 26.90
N ALA A 941 -42.15 22.01 28.22
CA ALA A 941 -43.07 21.30 29.12
C ALA A 941 -44.55 21.70 28.93
N ASP A 942 -44.84 22.98 28.67
CA ASP A 942 -46.20 23.46 28.44
C ASP A 942 -46.78 23.09 27.07
N LEU A 943 -45.94 22.85 26.06
CA LEU A 943 -46.35 22.26 24.79
C LEU A 943 -46.56 20.75 24.91
N ILE A 944 -45.71 20.06 25.69
CA ILE A 944 -45.85 18.63 25.95
C ILE A 944 -47.17 18.35 26.68
N ASP A 945 -47.46 19.10 27.75
CA ASP A 945 -48.72 19.01 28.49
C ASP A 945 -49.95 19.40 27.65
N LEU A 946 -49.83 20.36 26.72
CA LEU A 946 -50.88 20.66 25.76
C LEU A 946 -51.16 19.47 24.83
N TYR A 947 -50.13 18.96 24.13
CA TYR A 947 -50.31 17.85 23.18
C TYR A 947 -50.70 16.54 23.86
N GLN A 948 -50.27 16.29 25.11
CA GLN A 948 -50.74 15.14 25.90
C GLN A 948 -52.23 15.27 26.25
N ARG A 949 -52.74 16.48 26.47
CA ARG A 949 -54.18 16.74 26.69
C ARG A 949 -55.00 16.77 25.41
N GLU A 950 -54.39 17.00 24.24
CA GLU A 950 -55.06 16.86 22.94
C GLU A 950 -55.08 15.41 22.42
N ALA A 951 -54.14 14.57 22.86
CA ALA A 951 -54.04 13.16 22.48
C ALA A 951 -54.80 12.19 23.40
N ALA A 952 -55.27 12.66 24.56
CA ALA A 952 -56.04 11.91 25.56
C ALA A 952 -57.55 12.23 25.46
#